data_AF-A0A1H0BEJ9-F1
#
_entry.id   AF-A0A1H0BEJ9-F1
#
_cell.length_a   1.000
_cell.length_b   1.000
_cell.length_c   1.000
_cell.angle_alpha   90.00
_cell.angle_beta   90.00
_cell.angle_gamma   90.00
#
_symmetry.space_group_name_H-M   'P 1'
#
loop_
_entity.id
_entity.type
_entity.pdbx_description
1 polymer ?
#
loop_
_entity_poly.entity_id
_entity_poly.type
_entity_poly.pdbx_seq_one_letter_code
_entity_poly.pdbx_strand_id
1 'polypeptide(L)'
;MVKRRRRDKRRGRARPATPDDVARPRIPEPEVVSTPDGARDLAALLLRADRETAVAVVSTPSGSDKPLIDAAALARYGRGRVPVYVLKTGPASFALADAMPEYTQVYGGAGRIYAPDLSWVTDWSRSRLFLAYDEQSGQRATDGLIGEVARLLPREDQPVAAQPFRGTVKMLIPPSRALIESEGEDSVLATISPEDSVPALEVSIGQLVAQGQHVEGGYDQDTGYLDVSAGVYPPERALDGVMAGDVVLVRVQAMTPEELVVEPYPRVAVRIPKGRVTPNPFDSLDDLFWIGAVARARVESTADGLALSMDDVDDDEPVRTPPSLLPGGPPWLEEADTAAWEGADYVAGQPTGGAGSEPQSPGSAPSPDTAPGVANGDAVGGGGTVPSPLAVGGVVEGDARGRRIIELERALASARESMSRLADRLDREREQTEQLRRELSLTRQLHREAVNEAAQLTERLQHSMAQHRNASRRLAQRRPERDGTRGGAGGGTESPRGAQALFLEPEDQLRHEIYLAWAQLTPPQEKGRWPLPTDYVVGSGFLDSLKALEGVDHERVLRVVVEVLTGRVKDIPARQLHRLRLNNHSGQVRTREDGAIAFRVAVQVNTPSARRLHFWRLPDGRVELINVAVHDDIDI
;
A
#
# COMPACT_ATOMS: atom_id res chain seq x y z
N MET A 1 15.61 65.06 25.96
CA MET A 1 14.30 65.32 25.32
C MET A 1 14.55 65.67 23.86
N VAL A 2 14.16 64.73 22.99
CA VAL A 2 13.92 64.76 21.52
C VAL A 2 14.84 65.61 20.62
N LYS A 3 15.65 64.90 19.83
CA LYS A 3 16.45 65.42 18.71
C LYS A 3 15.87 64.92 17.39
N ARG A 4 15.86 65.85 16.41
CA ARG A 4 16.11 65.63 14.96
C ARG A 4 14.98 65.05 14.11
N ARG A 5 14.89 65.35 12.81
CA ARG A 5 15.34 66.46 11.96
C ARG A 5 14.62 66.26 10.61
N ARG A 6 14.51 67.37 9.88
CA ARG A 6 13.92 67.56 8.55
C ARG A 6 14.16 66.46 7.50
N ARG A 7 13.09 66.24 6.76
CA ARG A 7 12.93 65.71 5.39
C ARG A 7 13.76 66.55 4.40
N ASP A 8 14.62 65.92 3.59
CA ASP A 8 14.74 66.28 2.16
C ASP A 8 15.43 65.19 1.31
N LYS A 9 15.06 65.21 0.02
CA LYS A 9 15.30 64.27 -1.09
C LYS A 9 16.75 63.82 -1.32
N ARG A 10 16.93 62.56 -1.74
CA ARG A 10 17.91 62.19 -2.78
C ARG A 10 17.50 60.90 -3.51
N ARG A 11 17.45 61.00 -4.84
CA ARG A 11 17.32 59.91 -5.81
C ARG A 11 18.40 58.86 -5.57
N GLY A 12 18.01 57.59 -5.44
CA GLY A 12 18.89 56.42 -5.41
C GLY A 12 18.59 55.52 -6.61
N ARG A 13 19.62 55.23 -7.39
CA ARG A 13 19.63 54.50 -8.66
C ARG A 13 18.97 53.11 -8.57
N ALA A 14 18.25 52.74 -9.63
CA ALA A 14 17.90 51.37 -9.93
C ALA A 14 19.17 50.51 -10.06
N ARG A 15 19.23 49.40 -9.31
CA ARG A 15 20.17 48.31 -9.55
C ARG A 15 19.74 47.58 -10.82
N PRO A 16 20.64 47.26 -11.76
CA PRO A 16 20.31 46.37 -12.86
C PRO A 16 20.01 44.97 -12.29
N ALA A 17 18.93 44.36 -12.76
CA ALA A 17 18.55 43.00 -12.43
C ALA A 17 19.68 42.04 -12.84
N THR A 18 20.10 41.17 -11.92
CA THR A 18 20.98 40.03 -12.18
C THR A 18 20.22 38.98 -13.00
N PRO A 19 20.87 38.31 -13.97
CA PRO A 19 20.22 37.33 -14.85
C PRO A 19 20.06 35.97 -14.16
N ASP A 20 19.46 35.95 -12.96
CA ASP A 20 19.31 34.73 -12.14
C ASP A 20 17.87 34.50 -11.63
N ASP A 21 16.89 35.17 -12.23
CA ASP A 21 15.47 34.77 -12.13
C ASP A 21 15.12 33.84 -13.30
N VAL A 22 15.78 32.67 -13.35
CA VAL A 22 15.19 31.53 -14.05
C VAL A 22 14.03 31.08 -13.17
N ALA A 23 12.82 31.54 -13.53
CA ALA A 23 11.58 31.27 -12.85
C ALA A 23 11.47 29.77 -12.50
N ARG A 24 11.61 29.44 -11.21
CA ARG A 24 11.12 28.16 -10.70
C ARG A 24 9.62 28.09 -11.07
N PRO A 25 9.15 27.06 -11.80
CA PRO A 25 7.74 26.94 -12.12
C PRO A 25 6.96 26.91 -10.80
N ARG A 26 6.06 27.89 -10.61
CA ARG A 26 5.15 27.89 -9.46
C ARG A 26 4.27 26.67 -9.58
N ILE A 27 4.33 25.78 -8.60
CA ILE A 27 3.43 24.63 -8.50
C ILE A 27 2.02 25.22 -8.36
N PRO A 28 1.08 24.94 -9.29
CA PRO A 28 -0.27 25.47 -9.18
C PRO A 28 -0.97 24.86 -7.96
N GLU A 29 -1.57 25.71 -7.12
CA GLU A 29 -2.40 25.26 -6.01
C GLU A 29 -3.72 24.65 -6.53
N PRO A 30 -4.29 23.65 -5.84
CA PRO A 30 -5.59 23.10 -6.22
C PRO A 30 -6.69 24.16 -6.19
N GLU A 31 -7.52 24.20 -7.24
CA GLU A 31 -8.61 25.16 -7.34
C GLU A 31 -9.86 24.65 -6.60
N VAL A 32 -10.42 25.45 -5.68
CA VAL A 32 -11.56 25.03 -4.87
C VAL A 32 -12.89 25.45 -5.54
N VAL A 33 -13.73 24.47 -5.87
CA VAL A 33 -15.06 24.66 -6.43
C VAL A 33 -16.10 24.43 -5.34
N SER A 34 -16.76 25.50 -4.92
CA SER A 34 -17.74 25.47 -3.82
C SER A 34 -19.13 25.98 -4.20
N THR A 35 -19.32 26.49 -5.41
CA THR A 35 -20.60 27.03 -5.90
C THR A 35 -21.20 26.14 -6.99
N PRO A 36 -22.54 26.10 -7.12
CA PRO A 36 -23.20 25.40 -8.22
C PRO A 36 -22.77 25.86 -9.61
N ASP A 37 -22.59 27.18 -9.80
CA ASP A 37 -22.18 27.72 -11.10
C ASP A 37 -20.75 27.30 -11.46
N GLY A 38 -19.82 27.38 -10.51
CA GLY A 38 -18.45 26.89 -10.71
C GLY A 38 -18.38 25.38 -10.96
N ALA A 39 -19.30 24.60 -10.39
CA ALA A 39 -19.41 23.18 -10.68
C ALA A 39 -19.91 22.89 -12.10
N ARG A 40 -20.83 23.70 -12.64
CA ARG A 40 -21.25 23.61 -14.05
C ARG A 40 -20.14 24.04 -15.00
N ASP A 41 -19.39 25.07 -14.65
CA ASP A 41 -18.21 25.50 -15.41
C ASP A 41 -17.13 24.40 -15.41
N LEU A 42 -16.93 23.72 -14.27
CA LEU A 42 -16.05 22.56 -14.18
C LEU A 42 -16.56 21.40 -15.05
N ALA A 43 -17.85 21.05 -15.01
CA ALA A 43 -18.41 20.02 -15.90
C ALA A 43 -18.18 20.37 -17.38
N ALA A 44 -18.45 21.62 -17.75
CA ALA A 44 -18.23 22.11 -19.12
C ALA A 44 -16.75 22.00 -19.51
N LEU A 45 -15.81 22.32 -18.62
CA LEU A 45 -14.37 22.14 -18.84
C LEU A 45 -14.01 20.65 -19.03
N LEU A 46 -14.56 19.76 -18.22
CA LEU A 46 -14.25 18.32 -18.31
C LEU A 46 -14.72 17.75 -19.66
N LEU A 47 -15.90 18.16 -20.12
CA LEU A 47 -16.54 17.69 -21.35
C LEU A 47 -16.02 18.34 -22.64
N ARG A 48 -15.04 19.24 -22.55
CA ARG A 48 -14.42 19.87 -23.72
C ARG A 48 -13.54 18.88 -24.49
N ALA A 49 -13.85 18.71 -25.78
CA ALA A 49 -13.09 17.86 -26.70
C ALA A 49 -11.74 18.46 -27.13
N ASP A 50 -11.53 19.77 -26.94
CA ASP A 50 -10.30 20.49 -27.30
C ASP A 50 -9.28 20.56 -26.15
N ARG A 51 -9.53 19.84 -25.05
CA ARG A 51 -8.65 19.83 -23.89
C ARG A 51 -7.39 19.03 -24.20
N GLU A 52 -6.22 19.61 -23.95
CA GLU A 52 -4.92 18.94 -24.19
C GLU A 52 -4.38 18.18 -22.97
N THR A 53 -4.91 18.45 -21.78
CA THR A 53 -4.38 17.91 -20.52
C THR A 53 -5.45 17.20 -19.70
N ALA A 54 -5.08 16.14 -18.99
CA ALA A 54 -5.97 15.50 -18.03
C ALA A 54 -6.30 16.44 -16.85
N VAL A 55 -7.45 16.24 -16.21
CA VAL A 55 -7.89 17.03 -15.05
C VAL A 55 -8.24 16.08 -13.91
N ALA A 56 -7.70 16.34 -12.72
CA ALA A 56 -8.06 15.61 -11.52
C ALA A 56 -9.11 16.38 -10.73
N VAL A 57 -10.13 15.68 -10.24
CA VAL A 57 -11.14 16.26 -9.36
C VAL A 57 -11.23 15.41 -8.10
N VAL A 58 -11.13 16.06 -6.95
CA VAL A 58 -11.23 15.45 -5.62
C VAL A 58 -12.35 16.16 -4.88
N SER A 59 -13.16 15.43 -4.11
CA SER A 59 -14.24 16.02 -3.31
C SER A 59 -13.97 15.96 -1.81
N THR A 60 -14.58 16.88 -1.06
CA THR A 60 -14.57 16.83 0.41
C THR A 60 -15.59 15.82 0.94
N PRO A 61 -15.39 15.20 2.12
CA PRO A 61 -16.47 14.48 2.79
C PRO A 61 -17.66 15.39 3.13
N SER A 62 -18.85 14.82 3.26
CA SER A 62 -20.05 15.56 3.69
C SER A 62 -19.82 16.26 5.03
N GLY A 63 -20.03 17.58 5.06
CA GLY A 63 -19.85 18.39 6.26
C GLY A 63 -18.39 18.77 6.58
N SER A 64 -17.42 18.40 5.75
CA SER A 64 -16.02 18.80 5.87
C SER A 64 -15.65 19.86 4.81
N ASP A 65 -14.78 20.80 5.20
CA ASP A 65 -14.16 21.78 4.31
C ASP A 65 -12.82 21.28 3.73
N LYS A 66 -12.30 20.14 4.19
CA LYS A 66 -11.05 19.55 3.71
C LYS A 66 -11.27 18.18 3.08
N PRO A 67 -10.64 17.88 1.93
CA PRO A 67 -10.65 16.55 1.36
C PRO A 67 -9.77 15.60 2.19
N LEU A 68 -10.17 14.32 2.24
CA LEU A 68 -9.33 13.25 2.83
C LEU A 68 -8.23 12.80 1.87
N ILE A 69 -8.45 12.98 0.57
CA ILE A 69 -7.44 12.79 -0.48
C ILE A 69 -6.58 14.05 -0.55
N ASP A 70 -5.26 13.90 -0.53
CA ASP A 70 -4.32 15.03 -0.55
C ASP A 70 -4.21 15.63 -1.98
N ALA A 71 -5.10 16.57 -2.26
CA ALA A 71 -5.10 17.31 -3.52
C ALA A 71 -3.81 18.13 -3.75
N ALA A 72 -3.13 18.56 -2.68
CA ALA A 72 -1.88 19.30 -2.80
C ALA A 72 -0.71 18.39 -3.17
N ALA A 73 -0.66 17.16 -2.64
CA ALA A 73 0.27 16.13 -3.11
C ALA A 73 0.02 15.79 -4.59
N LEU A 74 -1.24 15.65 -5.00
CA LEU A 74 -1.61 15.36 -6.39
C LEU A 74 -1.18 16.49 -7.34
N ALA A 75 -1.44 17.75 -6.98
CA ALA A 75 -1.03 18.91 -7.78
C ALA A 75 0.50 19.05 -7.88
N ARG A 76 1.21 18.78 -6.78
CA ARG A 76 2.68 18.73 -6.74
C ARG A 76 3.23 17.66 -7.68
N TYR A 77 2.64 16.46 -7.63
CA TYR A 77 3.05 15.35 -8.47
C TYR A 77 2.74 15.61 -9.95
N GLY A 78 1.59 16.21 -10.26
CA GLY A 78 1.19 16.60 -11.61
C GLY A 78 2.07 17.68 -12.25
N ARG A 79 3.00 18.30 -11.51
CA ARG A 79 3.99 19.31 -11.99
C ARG A 79 3.34 20.44 -12.82
N GLY A 80 2.09 20.79 -12.50
CA GLY A 80 1.29 21.77 -13.22
C GLY A 80 0.82 21.37 -14.63
N ARG A 81 1.02 20.11 -15.04
CA ARG A 81 0.47 19.56 -16.30
C ARG A 81 -0.92 18.95 -16.12
N VAL A 82 -1.26 18.51 -14.91
CA VAL A 82 -2.60 18.01 -14.56
C VAL A 82 -3.22 18.98 -13.55
N PRO A 83 -4.14 19.86 -13.97
CA PRO A 83 -4.88 20.72 -13.06
C PRO A 83 -5.69 19.88 -12.06
N VAL A 84 -5.69 20.29 -10.79
CA VAL A 84 -6.40 19.61 -9.70
C VAL A 84 -7.47 20.53 -9.14
N TYR A 85 -8.70 20.03 -9.09
CA TYR A 85 -9.85 20.73 -8.52
C TYR A 85 -10.32 20.05 -7.24
N VAL A 86 -10.64 20.85 -6.21
CA VAL A 86 -11.26 20.40 -4.97
C VAL A 86 -12.73 20.82 -4.97
N LEU A 87 -13.63 19.85 -5.14
CA LEU A 87 -15.06 20.04 -5.14
C LEU A 87 -15.63 19.93 -3.71
N LYS A 88 -16.30 20.97 -3.22
CA LYS A 88 -16.99 20.89 -1.93
C LYS A 88 -18.27 20.05 -2.07
N THR A 89 -18.39 19.00 -1.26
CA THR A 89 -19.60 18.17 -1.26
C THR A 89 -20.80 18.94 -0.71
N GLY A 90 -21.91 18.89 -1.44
CA GLY A 90 -23.13 19.65 -1.18
C GLY A 90 -23.73 20.21 -2.47
N PRO A 91 -24.26 21.45 -2.48
CA PRO A 91 -24.89 22.04 -3.66
C PRO A 91 -24.00 22.06 -4.92
N ALA A 92 -22.68 22.24 -4.76
CA ALA A 92 -21.73 22.20 -5.88
C ALA A 92 -21.59 20.79 -6.47
N SER A 93 -21.48 19.75 -5.63
CA SER A 93 -21.38 18.38 -6.13
C SER A 93 -22.66 17.87 -6.80
N PHE A 94 -23.84 18.31 -6.33
CA PHE A 94 -25.10 18.03 -7.03
C PHE A 94 -25.18 18.73 -8.39
N ALA A 95 -24.76 20.00 -8.48
CA ALA A 95 -24.73 20.71 -9.75
C ALA A 95 -23.70 20.13 -10.75
N LEU A 96 -22.57 19.61 -10.25
CA LEU A 96 -21.63 18.84 -11.08
C LEU A 96 -22.30 17.54 -11.55
N ALA A 97 -22.99 16.83 -10.65
CA ALA A 97 -23.61 15.55 -10.95
C ALA A 97 -24.69 15.66 -12.05
N ASP A 98 -25.54 16.68 -11.97
CA ASP A 98 -26.59 16.96 -12.96
C ASP A 98 -26.03 17.31 -14.35
N ALA A 99 -24.80 17.83 -14.41
CA ALA A 99 -24.16 18.28 -15.64
C ALA A 99 -23.19 17.25 -16.26
N MET A 100 -22.97 16.11 -15.59
CA MET A 100 -22.02 15.08 -15.99
C MET A 100 -22.74 13.80 -16.44
N PRO A 101 -22.17 13.02 -17.39
CA PRO A 101 -22.69 11.70 -17.75
C PRO A 101 -22.83 10.79 -16.53
N GLU A 102 -23.81 9.89 -16.54
CA GLU A 102 -24.05 8.93 -15.46
C GLU A 102 -22.77 8.16 -15.07
N TYR A 103 -22.58 7.95 -13.77
CA TYR A 103 -21.44 7.25 -13.16
C TYR A 103 -20.05 7.87 -13.36
N THR A 104 -19.96 9.08 -13.90
CA THR A 104 -18.70 9.83 -14.03
C THR A 104 -18.51 10.87 -12.92
N GLN A 105 -19.46 11.00 -11.98
CA GLN A 105 -19.45 12.04 -10.95
C GLN A 105 -18.42 11.78 -9.84
N VAL A 106 -18.10 12.85 -9.10
CA VAL A 106 -17.24 12.84 -7.90
C VAL A 106 -17.95 13.61 -6.78
N TYR A 107 -18.13 12.97 -5.63
CA TYR A 107 -18.71 13.58 -4.42
C TYR A 107 -18.33 12.78 -3.17
N GLY A 108 -18.54 13.35 -1.99
CA GLY A 108 -18.51 12.63 -0.72
C GLY A 108 -17.15 12.12 -0.25
N GLY A 109 -16.04 12.72 -0.70
CA GLY A 109 -14.69 12.23 -0.38
C GLY A 109 -14.08 11.36 -1.48
N ALA A 110 -14.69 11.35 -2.67
CA ALA A 110 -14.16 10.64 -3.83
C ALA A 110 -13.17 11.48 -4.64
N GLY A 111 -12.39 10.82 -5.52
CA GLY A 111 -11.59 11.46 -6.55
C GLY A 111 -11.54 10.67 -7.86
N ARG A 112 -11.36 11.38 -8.98
CA ARG A 112 -11.20 10.83 -10.34
C ARG A 112 -10.21 11.67 -11.14
N ILE A 113 -9.68 11.06 -12.20
CA ILE A 113 -8.94 11.77 -13.25
C ILE A 113 -9.68 11.59 -14.58
N TYR A 114 -9.91 12.71 -15.26
CA TYR A 114 -10.59 12.76 -16.55
C TYR A 114 -9.57 12.98 -17.65
N ALA A 115 -9.37 11.97 -18.49
CA ALA A 115 -8.48 12.04 -19.65
C ALA A 115 -9.04 13.01 -20.73
N PRO A 116 -8.17 13.68 -21.51
CA PRO A 116 -8.59 14.62 -22.55
C PRO A 116 -9.31 13.97 -23.75
N ASP A 117 -9.12 12.66 -23.94
CA ASP A 117 -9.69 11.88 -25.05
C ASP A 117 -11.21 11.65 -24.98
N LEU A 118 -11.84 12.06 -23.87
CA LEU A 118 -13.26 11.86 -23.55
C LEU A 118 -13.73 10.40 -23.62
N SER A 119 -12.81 9.42 -23.59
CA SER A 119 -13.17 7.99 -23.60
C SER A 119 -14.07 7.62 -22.43
N TRP A 120 -13.92 8.34 -21.32
CA TRP A 120 -14.70 8.21 -20.09
C TRP A 120 -16.15 8.70 -20.18
N VAL A 121 -16.51 9.48 -21.20
CA VAL A 121 -17.89 9.97 -21.40
C VAL A 121 -18.81 8.85 -21.86
N THR A 122 -18.32 7.99 -22.75
CA THR A 122 -19.03 6.81 -23.25
C THR A 122 -18.76 5.57 -22.41
N ASP A 123 -17.62 5.55 -21.70
CA ASP A 123 -17.18 4.43 -20.89
C ASP A 123 -16.66 4.91 -19.53
N TRP A 124 -17.55 5.01 -18.54
CA TRP A 124 -17.24 5.53 -17.20
C TRP A 124 -16.04 4.83 -16.52
N SER A 125 -15.72 3.58 -16.86
CA SER A 125 -14.63 2.83 -16.22
C SER A 125 -13.25 3.34 -16.63
N ARG A 126 -13.16 4.08 -17.75
CA ARG A 126 -11.93 4.75 -18.20
C ARG A 126 -11.49 5.87 -17.26
N SER A 127 -12.38 6.34 -16.39
CA SER A 127 -12.05 7.27 -15.30
C SER A 127 -12.34 6.59 -13.96
N ARG A 128 -11.38 5.84 -13.43
CA ARG A 128 -11.55 5.08 -12.17
C ARG A 128 -11.92 5.98 -10.99
N LEU A 129 -12.90 5.54 -10.18
CA LEU A 129 -13.32 6.19 -8.95
C LEU A 129 -12.46 5.73 -7.76
N PHE A 130 -11.89 6.68 -7.03
CA PHE A 130 -11.20 6.45 -5.77
C PHE A 130 -12.02 7.00 -4.62
N LEU A 131 -12.25 6.20 -3.57
CA LEU A 131 -13.11 6.56 -2.44
C LEU A 131 -12.29 6.71 -1.16
N ALA A 132 -12.52 7.80 -0.44
CA ALA A 132 -11.93 8.04 0.88
C ALA A 132 -13.02 8.30 1.92
N TYR A 133 -13.07 7.44 2.94
CA TYR A 133 -14.04 7.50 4.04
C TYR A 133 -13.40 7.92 5.37
N ASP A 134 -12.09 7.69 5.50
CA ASP A 134 -11.25 7.99 6.65
C ASP A 134 -9.83 8.37 6.18
N GLU A 135 -8.94 8.72 7.11
CA GLU A 135 -7.57 9.14 6.77
C GLU A 135 -6.77 8.04 6.07
N GLN A 136 -6.97 6.76 6.43
CA GLN A 136 -6.21 5.65 5.86
C GLN A 136 -6.63 5.35 4.42
N SER A 137 -7.93 5.33 4.14
CA SER A 137 -8.49 5.24 2.79
C SER A 137 -8.19 6.49 1.97
N GLY A 138 -8.14 7.67 2.60
CA GLY A 138 -7.66 8.92 2.00
C GLY A 138 -6.23 8.82 1.47
N GLN A 139 -5.33 8.24 2.26
CA GLN A 139 -3.95 8.00 1.82
C GLN A 139 -3.90 7.02 0.63
N ARG A 140 -4.59 5.87 0.71
CA ARG A 140 -4.63 4.89 -0.38
C ARG A 140 -5.22 5.48 -1.67
N ALA A 141 -6.28 6.26 -1.56
CA ALA A 141 -6.91 6.94 -2.69
C ALA A 141 -5.98 8.02 -3.29
N THR A 142 -5.21 8.72 -2.45
CA THR A 142 -4.17 9.66 -2.90
C THR A 142 -3.08 8.94 -3.70
N ASP A 143 -2.55 7.84 -3.18
CA ASP A 143 -1.50 7.06 -3.83
C ASP A 143 -1.99 6.48 -5.18
N GLY A 144 -3.23 5.99 -5.22
CA GLY A 144 -3.86 5.51 -6.45
C GLY A 144 -4.04 6.60 -7.52
N LEU A 145 -4.51 7.78 -7.13
CA LEU A 145 -4.63 8.94 -8.03
C LEU A 145 -3.26 9.45 -8.52
N ILE A 146 -2.23 9.41 -7.66
CA ILE A 146 -0.86 9.72 -8.07
C ILE A 146 -0.37 8.72 -9.14
N GLY A 147 -0.68 7.43 -8.97
CA GLY A 147 -0.40 6.40 -9.98
C GLY A 147 -1.05 6.68 -11.33
N GLU A 148 -2.32 7.12 -11.34
CA GLU A 148 -3.01 7.54 -12.57
C GLU A 148 -2.36 8.79 -13.21
N VAL A 149 -1.99 9.79 -12.40
CA VAL A 149 -1.30 10.98 -12.92
C VAL A 149 0.06 10.62 -13.52
N ALA A 150 0.80 9.71 -12.90
CA ALA A 150 2.09 9.22 -13.40
C ALA A 150 1.97 8.63 -14.82
N ARG A 151 0.86 7.94 -15.12
CA ARG A 151 0.57 7.39 -16.45
C ARG A 151 0.33 8.45 -17.52
N LEU A 152 -0.15 9.63 -17.13
CA LEU A 152 -0.54 10.72 -18.04
C LEU A 152 0.58 11.72 -18.30
N LEU A 153 1.57 11.78 -17.41
CA LEU A 153 2.74 12.61 -17.62
C LEU A 153 3.63 11.94 -18.67
N PRO A 154 4.01 12.66 -19.76
CA PRO A 154 5.03 12.17 -20.68
C PRO A 154 6.26 11.82 -19.86
N ARG A 155 6.77 10.59 -20.01
CA ARG A 155 8.15 10.32 -19.61
C ARG A 155 9.00 11.36 -20.34
N GLU A 156 9.82 12.08 -19.58
CA GLU A 156 10.98 12.68 -20.21
C GLU A 156 11.79 11.47 -20.71
N ASP A 157 11.56 11.09 -21.97
CA ASP A 157 12.43 10.20 -22.71
C ASP A 157 13.78 10.90 -22.77
N GLN A 158 14.56 10.79 -21.70
CA GLN A 158 16.00 10.73 -21.87
C GLN A 158 16.24 9.33 -22.42
N PRO A 159 16.69 9.19 -23.68
CA PRO A 159 17.33 7.97 -24.10
C PRO A 159 18.65 7.92 -23.32
N VAL A 160 18.59 7.40 -22.10
CA VAL A 160 19.78 6.89 -21.44
C VAL A 160 20.18 5.69 -22.28
N ALA A 161 21.46 5.59 -22.62
CA ALA A 161 21.99 4.52 -23.43
C ALA A 161 21.85 3.19 -22.67
N ALA A 162 20.66 2.61 -22.69
CA ALA A 162 20.33 1.36 -22.03
C ALA A 162 21.06 0.24 -22.76
N GLN A 163 22.04 -0.36 -22.09
CA GLN A 163 22.75 -1.50 -22.64
C GLN A 163 21.92 -2.76 -22.40
N PRO A 164 21.92 -3.73 -23.34
CA PRO A 164 21.27 -5.00 -23.09
C PRO A 164 21.92 -5.67 -21.88
N PHE A 165 21.11 -6.08 -20.92
CA PHE A 165 21.56 -6.75 -19.71
C PHE A 165 20.79 -8.04 -19.50
N ARG A 166 21.51 -9.06 -19.06
CA ARG A 166 20.97 -10.38 -18.71
C ARG A 166 21.50 -10.79 -17.36
N GLY A 167 20.61 -11.29 -16.53
CA GLY A 167 20.98 -11.76 -15.20
C GLY A 167 19.90 -12.56 -14.53
N THR A 168 20.24 -13.09 -13.36
CA THR A 168 19.34 -13.92 -12.56
C THR A 168 18.85 -13.11 -11.35
N VAL A 169 17.56 -13.18 -11.07
CA VAL A 169 16.95 -12.57 -9.88
C VAL A 169 17.46 -13.30 -8.64
N LYS A 170 18.26 -12.63 -7.81
CA LYS A 170 18.81 -13.22 -6.59
C LYS A 170 17.93 -13.03 -5.38
N MET A 171 17.23 -11.90 -5.32
CA MET A 171 16.43 -11.51 -4.17
C MET A 171 15.25 -10.65 -4.61
N LEU A 172 14.10 -10.90 -4.00
CA LEU A 172 12.96 -10.00 -4.02
C LEU A 172 12.95 -9.19 -2.73
N ILE A 173 12.65 -7.90 -2.85
CA ILE A 173 12.39 -6.97 -1.76
C ILE A 173 10.95 -6.47 -1.97
N PRO A 174 9.94 -7.25 -1.54
CA PRO A 174 8.55 -6.89 -1.74
C PRO A 174 8.18 -5.58 -1.02
N PRO A 175 7.23 -4.81 -1.56
CA PRO A 175 6.48 -5.08 -2.80
C PRO A 175 7.14 -4.48 -4.06
N SER A 176 8.29 -3.81 -3.98
CA SER A 176 8.71 -2.85 -5.00
C SER A 176 10.02 -3.15 -5.73
N ARG A 177 10.89 -4.05 -5.26
CA ARG A 177 12.22 -4.22 -5.87
C ARG A 177 12.68 -5.65 -6.01
N ALA A 178 13.45 -5.91 -7.05
CA ALA A 178 14.24 -7.15 -7.19
C ALA A 178 15.71 -6.79 -7.44
N LEU A 179 16.61 -7.62 -6.92
CA LEU A 179 18.05 -7.54 -7.17
C LEU A 179 18.44 -8.64 -8.17
N ILE A 180 19.17 -8.24 -9.20
CA ILE A 180 19.57 -9.07 -10.33
C ILE A 180 21.08 -9.08 -10.39
N GLU A 181 21.65 -10.27 -10.52
CA GLU A 181 23.08 -10.44 -10.72
C GLU A 181 23.33 -10.84 -12.17
N SER A 182 24.22 -10.11 -12.85
CA SER A 182 24.61 -10.43 -14.23
C SER A 182 25.32 -11.78 -14.35
N GLU A 183 25.19 -12.38 -15.53
CA GLU A 183 25.92 -13.58 -15.90
C GLU A 183 27.26 -13.19 -16.55
N GLY A 184 28.29 -12.92 -15.74
CA GLY A 184 29.62 -12.51 -16.21
C GLY A 184 30.71 -12.69 -15.15
N GLU A 185 31.98 -12.57 -15.56
CA GLU A 185 33.14 -12.65 -14.64
C GLU A 185 33.16 -11.47 -13.64
N ASP A 186 32.70 -10.30 -14.07
CA ASP A 186 32.43 -9.15 -13.21
C ASP A 186 30.95 -9.19 -12.79
N SER A 187 30.66 -9.62 -11.56
CA SER A 187 29.29 -9.63 -11.01
C SER A 187 28.75 -8.20 -10.87
N VAL A 188 28.07 -7.72 -11.92
CA VAL A 188 27.33 -6.46 -11.92
C VAL A 188 25.94 -6.70 -11.33
N LEU A 189 25.58 -5.88 -10.35
CA LEU A 189 24.24 -5.86 -9.75
C LEU A 189 23.35 -4.84 -10.46
N ALA A 190 22.12 -5.25 -10.72
CA ALA A 190 21.06 -4.40 -11.24
C ALA A 190 19.80 -4.51 -10.37
N THR A 191 18.92 -3.51 -10.47
CA THR A 191 17.64 -3.51 -9.77
C THR A 191 16.47 -3.31 -10.72
N ILE A 192 15.44 -4.14 -10.57
CA ILE A 192 14.13 -3.96 -11.22
C ILE A 192 13.19 -3.30 -10.21
N SER A 193 12.37 -2.38 -10.69
CA SER A 193 11.26 -1.81 -9.97
C SER A 193 10.01 -1.80 -10.88
N PRO A 194 8.85 -2.35 -10.45
CA PRO A 194 7.63 -2.33 -11.23
C PRO A 194 7.12 -0.90 -11.48
N GLU A 195 7.24 0.00 -10.51
CA GLU A 195 6.84 1.40 -10.67
C GLU A 195 7.67 2.12 -11.75
N ASP A 196 8.90 1.68 -11.97
CA ASP A 196 9.77 2.23 -13.00
C ASP A 196 9.68 1.45 -14.33
N SER A 197 9.48 0.13 -14.32
CA SER A 197 9.50 -0.68 -15.57
C SER A 197 8.11 -0.68 -16.19
N VAL A 198 7.11 -1.00 -15.37
CA VAL A 198 5.76 -1.34 -15.80
C VAL A 198 4.69 -0.64 -14.96
N PRO A 199 4.77 0.70 -14.74
CA PRO A 199 3.83 1.43 -13.89
C PRO A 199 2.36 1.28 -14.32
N ALA A 200 2.13 1.03 -15.61
CA ALA A 200 0.80 0.87 -16.17
C ALA A 200 0.12 -0.45 -15.78
N LEU A 201 0.85 -1.45 -15.26
CA LEU A 201 0.29 -2.76 -14.94
C LEU A 201 -0.27 -2.86 -13.50
N GLU A 202 0.13 -1.94 -12.60
CA GLU A 202 -0.26 -1.96 -11.18
C GLU A 202 0.01 -3.32 -10.50
N VAL A 203 1.24 -3.81 -10.64
CA VAL A 203 1.66 -5.11 -10.10
C VAL A 203 2.78 -4.94 -9.09
N SER A 204 2.80 -5.81 -8.09
CA SER A 204 3.94 -5.91 -7.17
C SER A 204 5.11 -6.62 -7.82
N ILE A 205 6.30 -6.48 -7.25
CA ILE A 205 7.49 -7.19 -7.75
C ILE A 205 7.31 -8.70 -7.74
N GLY A 206 6.58 -9.25 -6.76
CA GLY A 206 6.31 -10.69 -6.66
C GLY A 206 5.38 -11.21 -7.75
N GLN A 207 4.57 -10.35 -8.37
CA GLN A 207 3.75 -10.69 -9.53
C GLN A 207 4.52 -10.51 -10.86
N LEU A 208 5.62 -9.76 -10.84
CA LEU A 208 6.42 -9.46 -12.03
C LEU A 208 7.55 -10.46 -12.23
N VAL A 209 8.26 -10.81 -11.17
CA VAL A 209 9.43 -11.70 -11.20
C VAL A 209 9.51 -12.63 -9.98
N ALA A 210 10.14 -13.79 -10.16
CA ALA A 210 10.41 -14.76 -9.11
C ALA A 210 11.92 -14.89 -8.82
N GLN A 211 12.27 -15.28 -7.60
CA GLN A 211 13.67 -15.58 -7.25
C GLN A 211 14.18 -16.76 -8.10
N GLY A 212 15.39 -16.62 -8.66
CA GLY A 212 15.99 -17.58 -9.58
C GLY A 212 15.58 -17.42 -11.04
N GLN A 213 14.66 -16.51 -11.36
CA GLN A 213 14.26 -16.23 -12.74
C GLN A 213 15.37 -15.52 -13.51
N HIS A 214 15.58 -15.92 -14.77
CA HIS A 214 16.41 -15.19 -15.71
C HIS A 214 15.61 -14.05 -16.34
N VAL A 215 16.17 -12.85 -16.31
CA VAL A 215 15.53 -11.64 -16.85
C VAL A 215 16.47 -10.94 -17.82
N GLU A 216 15.88 -10.32 -18.84
CA GLU A 216 16.59 -9.50 -19.82
C GLU A 216 15.89 -8.15 -20.00
N GLY A 217 16.68 -7.10 -20.26
CA GLY A 217 16.15 -5.75 -20.33
C GLY A 217 17.21 -4.70 -20.66
N GLY A 218 16.79 -3.44 -20.66
CA GLY A 218 17.68 -2.29 -20.82
C GLY A 218 18.26 -1.86 -19.48
N TYR A 219 19.59 -1.89 -19.34
CA TYR A 219 20.29 -1.50 -18.13
C TYR A 219 20.91 -0.12 -18.23
N ASP A 220 20.63 0.69 -17.21
CA ASP A 220 21.24 1.99 -16.99
C ASP A 220 22.41 1.85 -16.01
N GLN A 221 23.63 2.10 -16.50
CA GLN A 221 24.86 2.01 -15.72
C GLN A 221 24.99 3.12 -14.66
N ASP A 222 24.35 4.27 -14.87
CA ASP A 222 24.45 5.41 -13.95
C ASP A 222 23.53 5.21 -12.73
N THR A 223 22.35 4.60 -12.95
CA THR A 223 21.37 4.37 -11.88
C THR A 223 21.36 2.93 -11.35
N GLY A 224 21.98 1.98 -12.05
CA GLY A 224 21.93 0.55 -11.73
C GLY A 224 20.55 -0.08 -11.96
N TYR A 225 19.71 0.60 -12.74
CA TYR A 225 18.34 0.23 -12.99
C TYR A 225 18.21 -0.67 -14.23
N LEU A 226 17.38 -1.70 -14.15
CA LEU A 226 17.05 -2.60 -15.26
C LEU A 226 15.58 -2.44 -15.65
N ASP A 227 15.33 -1.91 -16.85
CA ASP A 227 14.01 -1.82 -17.45
C ASP A 227 13.64 -3.12 -18.17
N VAL A 228 12.60 -3.80 -17.68
CA VAL A 228 12.05 -5.05 -18.25
C VAL A 228 10.77 -4.84 -19.05
N SER A 229 10.36 -3.59 -19.29
CA SER A 229 9.10 -3.24 -19.98
C SER A 229 8.95 -3.91 -21.35
N ALA A 230 10.03 -4.01 -22.12
CA ALA A 230 10.05 -4.62 -23.45
C ALA A 230 9.83 -6.14 -23.43
N GLY A 231 10.06 -6.81 -22.30
CA GLY A 231 9.90 -8.26 -22.14
C GLY A 231 8.49 -8.68 -21.73
N VAL A 232 7.60 -7.72 -21.41
CA VAL A 232 6.23 -8.03 -20.95
C VAL A 232 5.42 -8.66 -22.08
N TYR A 233 4.77 -9.78 -21.80
CA TYR A 233 3.89 -10.40 -22.78
C TYR A 233 2.69 -9.50 -23.11
N PRO A 234 2.38 -9.28 -24.40
CA PRO A 234 1.19 -8.55 -24.76
C PRO A 234 -0.05 -9.40 -24.49
N PRO A 235 -1.22 -8.78 -24.22
CA PRO A 235 -2.45 -9.50 -23.86
C PRO A 235 -2.84 -10.62 -24.83
N GLU A 236 -2.65 -10.40 -26.14
CA GLU A 236 -3.02 -11.36 -27.18
C GLU A 236 -2.20 -12.65 -27.07
N ARG A 237 -0.95 -12.55 -26.60
CA ARG A 237 -0.07 -13.70 -26.37
C ARG A 237 -0.33 -14.34 -25.01
N ALA A 238 -0.58 -13.52 -23.99
CA ALA A 238 -0.79 -14.01 -22.62
C ALA A 238 -2.11 -14.80 -22.48
N LEU A 239 -3.14 -14.41 -23.22
CA LEU A 239 -4.45 -15.05 -23.22
C LEU A 239 -4.63 -16.05 -24.38
N ASP A 240 -3.56 -16.38 -25.10
CA ASP A 240 -3.60 -17.34 -26.19
C ASP A 240 -4.01 -18.74 -25.70
N GLY A 241 -4.86 -19.40 -26.47
CA GLY A 241 -5.40 -20.72 -26.17
C GLY A 241 -6.37 -20.79 -24.99
N VAL A 242 -6.87 -19.67 -24.47
CA VAL A 242 -8.04 -19.66 -23.55
C VAL A 242 -9.30 -20.03 -24.33
N MET A 243 -10.01 -21.05 -23.88
CA MET A 243 -11.17 -21.61 -24.58
C MET A 243 -12.43 -21.54 -23.73
N ALA A 244 -13.60 -21.60 -24.37
CA ALA A 244 -14.85 -21.77 -23.64
C ALA A 244 -14.83 -23.07 -22.81
N GLY A 245 -15.24 -22.97 -21.55
CA GLY A 245 -15.16 -24.02 -20.54
C GLY A 245 -14.03 -23.81 -19.52
N ASP A 246 -12.98 -23.06 -19.86
CA ASP A 246 -11.87 -22.80 -18.96
C ASP A 246 -12.32 -21.98 -17.74
N VAL A 247 -11.81 -22.32 -16.56
CA VAL A 247 -11.91 -21.47 -15.36
C VAL A 247 -10.61 -20.70 -15.21
N VAL A 248 -10.69 -19.37 -15.16
CA VAL A 248 -9.53 -18.47 -15.08
C VAL A 248 -9.62 -17.58 -13.85
N LEU A 249 -8.46 -17.09 -13.37
CA LEU A 249 -8.42 -16.06 -12.33
C LEU A 249 -8.57 -14.67 -12.93
N VAL A 250 -9.34 -13.83 -12.25
CA VAL A 250 -9.56 -12.44 -12.61
C VAL A 250 -9.38 -11.55 -11.39
N ARG A 251 -8.88 -10.34 -11.60
CA ARG A 251 -8.78 -9.30 -10.58
C ARG A 251 -9.93 -8.30 -10.72
N VAL A 252 -10.66 -8.01 -9.65
CA VAL A 252 -11.73 -7.01 -9.66
C VAL A 252 -11.14 -5.61 -9.78
N GLN A 253 -11.48 -4.89 -10.85
CA GLN A 253 -10.97 -3.55 -11.11
C GLN A 253 -11.94 -2.46 -10.67
N ALA A 254 -13.23 -2.65 -10.92
CA ALA A 254 -14.30 -1.73 -10.58
C ALA A 254 -15.65 -2.48 -10.52
N MET A 255 -16.66 -1.84 -9.95
CA MET A 255 -18.03 -2.38 -9.94
C MET A 255 -19.07 -1.28 -9.89
N THR A 256 -20.26 -1.61 -10.36
CA THR A 256 -21.50 -0.84 -10.24
C THR A 256 -22.58 -1.76 -9.64
N PRO A 257 -23.79 -1.25 -9.33
CA PRO A 257 -24.88 -2.12 -8.88
C PRO A 257 -25.28 -3.22 -9.88
N GLU A 258 -25.06 -3.00 -11.20
CA GLU A 258 -25.54 -3.88 -12.27
C GLU A 258 -24.42 -4.65 -13.00
N GLU A 259 -23.15 -4.25 -12.85
CA GLU A 259 -22.02 -4.86 -13.57
C GLU A 259 -20.73 -4.89 -12.73
N LEU A 260 -19.98 -5.98 -12.85
CA LEU A 260 -18.64 -6.16 -12.29
C LEU A 260 -17.60 -6.01 -13.42
N VAL A 261 -16.56 -5.21 -13.19
CA VAL A 261 -15.44 -5.05 -14.14
C VAL A 261 -14.22 -5.78 -13.59
N VAL A 262 -13.75 -6.77 -14.35
CA VAL A 262 -12.64 -7.63 -13.95
C VAL A 262 -11.52 -7.65 -14.99
N GLU A 263 -10.31 -8.00 -14.55
CA GLU A 263 -9.12 -8.12 -15.38
C GLU A 263 -8.57 -9.56 -15.33
N PRO A 264 -8.75 -10.39 -16.39
CA PRO A 264 -8.05 -11.68 -16.53
C PRO A 264 -6.55 -11.53 -16.84
N TYR A 265 -6.16 -10.38 -17.38
CA TYR A 265 -4.77 -9.97 -17.59
C TYR A 265 -4.67 -8.45 -17.39
N PRO A 266 -3.52 -7.90 -16.92
CA PRO A 266 -3.42 -6.46 -16.71
C PRO A 266 -3.84 -5.65 -17.94
N ARG A 267 -4.67 -4.62 -17.72
CA ARG A 267 -5.26 -3.74 -18.73
C ARG A 267 -6.26 -4.39 -19.70
N VAL A 268 -6.65 -5.64 -19.49
CA VAL A 268 -7.74 -6.28 -20.23
C VAL A 268 -8.99 -6.20 -19.38
N ALA A 269 -9.82 -5.19 -19.58
CA ALA A 269 -11.07 -5.03 -18.83
C ALA A 269 -12.21 -5.84 -19.48
N VAL A 270 -12.83 -6.71 -18.69
CA VAL A 270 -14.02 -7.49 -19.08
C VAL A 270 -15.18 -7.12 -18.17
N ARG A 271 -16.33 -6.79 -18.76
CA ARG A 271 -17.57 -6.50 -18.02
C ARG A 271 -18.39 -7.76 -17.86
N ILE A 272 -18.81 -8.04 -16.64
CA ILE A 272 -19.70 -9.15 -16.31
C ILE A 272 -20.99 -8.57 -15.73
N PRO A 273 -22.13 -8.72 -16.41
CA PRO A 273 -23.43 -8.31 -15.87
C PRO A 273 -23.74 -9.05 -14.58
N LYS A 274 -24.42 -8.40 -13.63
CA LYS A 274 -24.79 -8.94 -12.31
C LYS A 274 -25.45 -10.32 -12.40
N GLY A 275 -26.35 -10.52 -13.36
CA GLY A 275 -27.04 -11.80 -13.57
C GLY A 275 -26.13 -12.96 -14.01
N ARG A 276 -24.86 -12.68 -14.36
CA ARG A 276 -23.82 -13.68 -14.63
C ARG A 276 -22.78 -13.75 -13.50
N VAL A 277 -22.95 -12.97 -12.45
CA VAL A 277 -22.12 -12.99 -11.24
C VAL A 277 -22.85 -13.70 -10.10
N THR A 278 -24.15 -13.43 -9.96
CA THR A 278 -25.01 -14.05 -8.96
C THR A 278 -26.41 -14.21 -9.56
N PRO A 279 -27.10 -15.34 -9.29
CA PRO A 279 -28.45 -15.55 -9.81
C PRO A 279 -29.48 -14.83 -8.93
N ASN A 280 -29.07 -14.31 -7.77
CA ASN A 280 -29.93 -13.62 -6.83
C ASN A 280 -30.02 -12.12 -7.15
N PRO A 281 -31.20 -11.61 -7.57
CA PRO A 281 -31.36 -10.19 -7.90
C PRO A 281 -31.20 -9.27 -6.68
N PHE A 282 -31.31 -9.78 -5.45
CA PHE A 282 -31.16 -9.00 -4.21
C PHE A 282 -29.71 -8.88 -3.73
N ASP A 283 -28.76 -9.64 -4.30
CA ASP A 283 -27.35 -9.50 -3.96
C ASP A 283 -26.81 -8.16 -4.47
N SER A 284 -25.94 -7.51 -3.70
CA SER A 284 -25.21 -6.33 -4.16
C SER A 284 -23.78 -6.74 -4.50
N LEU A 285 -23.25 -6.29 -5.65
CA LEU A 285 -21.88 -6.64 -6.06
C LEU A 285 -20.83 -6.15 -5.05
N ASP A 286 -21.08 -4.98 -4.43
CA ASP A 286 -20.25 -4.42 -3.35
C ASP A 286 -20.26 -5.26 -2.05
N ASP A 287 -21.26 -6.12 -1.85
CA ASP A 287 -21.31 -7.06 -0.72
C ASP A 287 -20.54 -8.36 -1.03
N LEU A 288 -20.33 -8.68 -2.32
CA LEU A 288 -19.70 -9.92 -2.78
C LEU A 288 -18.21 -9.74 -3.07
N PHE A 289 -17.80 -8.56 -3.56
CA PHE A 289 -16.44 -8.30 -4.02
C PHE A 289 -15.90 -6.96 -3.50
N TRP A 290 -14.57 -6.83 -3.49
CA TRP A 290 -13.88 -5.55 -3.31
C TRP A 290 -12.89 -5.31 -4.44
N ILE A 291 -12.52 -4.04 -4.67
CA ILE A 291 -11.53 -3.68 -5.70
C ILE A 291 -10.17 -4.28 -5.33
N GLY A 292 -9.57 -5.01 -6.28
CA GLY A 292 -8.33 -5.76 -6.12
C GLY A 292 -8.53 -7.21 -5.69
N ALA A 293 -9.75 -7.64 -5.39
CA ALA A 293 -10.04 -9.05 -5.09
C ALA A 293 -9.69 -9.95 -6.29
N VAL A 294 -9.15 -11.13 -6.02
CA VAL A 294 -8.94 -12.17 -7.02
C VAL A 294 -10.09 -13.16 -6.92
N ALA A 295 -10.72 -13.47 -8.05
CA ALA A 295 -11.86 -14.37 -8.11
C ALA A 295 -11.76 -15.30 -9.33
N ARG A 296 -12.49 -16.42 -9.28
CA ARG A 296 -12.59 -17.37 -10.38
C ARG A 296 -13.73 -16.95 -11.33
N ALA A 297 -13.50 -17.09 -12.62
CA ALA A 297 -14.51 -16.88 -13.64
C ALA A 297 -14.41 -17.96 -14.73
N ARG A 298 -15.55 -18.52 -15.14
CA ARG A 298 -15.65 -19.41 -16.28
C ARG A 298 -15.73 -18.62 -17.57
N VAL A 299 -14.99 -19.07 -18.57
CA VAL A 299 -15.06 -18.57 -19.94
C VAL A 299 -16.21 -19.29 -20.65
N GLU A 300 -17.18 -18.55 -21.16
CA GLU A 300 -18.31 -19.08 -21.92
C GLU A 300 -18.29 -18.56 -23.35
N SER A 301 -18.79 -19.36 -24.30
CA SER A 301 -19.02 -18.91 -25.67
C SER A 301 -20.39 -18.24 -25.76
N THR A 302 -20.41 -16.98 -26.22
CA THR A 302 -21.62 -16.21 -26.49
C THR A 302 -21.72 -15.87 -27.98
N ALA A 303 -22.85 -15.30 -28.41
CA ALA A 303 -23.05 -14.87 -29.80
C ALA A 303 -22.02 -13.82 -30.24
N ASP A 304 -21.50 -13.02 -29.30
CA ASP A 304 -20.56 -11.92 -29.55
C ASP A 304 -19.09 -12.32 -29.30
N GLY A 305 -18.82 -13.61 -29.02
CA GLY A 305 -17.48 -14.13 -28.71
C GLY A 305 -17.37 -14.74 -27.31
N LEU A 306 -16.17 -14.79 -26.74
CA LEU A 306 -15.96 -15.31 -25.39
C LEU A 306 -16.40 -14.26 -24.35
N ALA A 307 -17.14 -14.71 -23.34
CA ALA A 307 -17.56 -13.91 -22.19
C ALA A 307 -17.17 -14.60 -20.88
N LEU A 308 -17.20 -13.87 -19.77
CA LEU A 308 -16.96 -14.43 -18.44
C LEU A 308 -18.27 -14.62 -17.68
N SER A 309 -18.29 -15.62 -16.81
CA SER A 309 -19.38 -15.97 -15.89
C SER A 309 -18.80 -16.36 -14.53
N MET A 310 -19.46 -15.98 -13.45
CA MET A 310 -19.08 -16.35 -12.08
C MET A 310 -20.22 -17.04 -11.33
N ASP A 311 -21.37 -17.22 -11.98
CA ASP A 311 -22.60 -17.81 -11.41
C ASP A 311 -22.49 -19.33 -11.19
N ASP A 312 -21.71 -20.01 -12.05
CA ASP A 312 -21.60 -21.47 -12.10
C ASP A 312 -20.12 -21.87 -12.09
N VAL A 313 -19.40 -21.51 -11.03
CA VAL A 313 -17.99 -21.86 -10.82
C VAL A 313 -17.81 -22.47 -9.44
N ASP A 314 -17.56 -23.77 -9.39
CA ASP A 314 -17.34 -24.48 -8.14
C ASP A 314 -15.88 -24.37 -7.65
N ASP A 315 -15.70 -24.44 -6.33
CA ASP A 315 -14.38 -24.32 -5.67
C ASP A 315 -13.43 -25.51 -5.96
N ASP A 316 -13.94 -26.63 -6.49
CA ASP A 316 -13.17 -27.83 -6.83
C ASP A 316 -12.80 -27.94 -8.32
N GLU A 317 -13.26 -26.99 -9.14
CA GLU A 317 -12.92 -26.99 -10.56
C GLU A 317 -11.45 -26.62 -10.82
N PRO A 318 -10.80 -27.29 -11.78
CA PRO A 318 -9.40 -27.03 -12.10
C PRO A 318 -9.26 -25.64 -12.73
N VAL A 319 -8.60 -24.74 -12.01
CA VAL A 319 -8.30 -23.40 -12.51
C VAL A 319 -7.09 -23.46 -13.45
N ARG A 320 -7.26 -22.87 -14.63
CA ARG A 320 -6.18 -22.68 -15.60
C ARG A 320 -5.12 -21.78 -14.98
N THR A 321 -3.87 -22.23 -15.03
CA THR A 321 -2.73 -21.46 -14.51
C THR A 321 -2.71 -20.05 -15.14
N PRO A 322 -2.75 -18.99 -14.34
CA PRO A 322 -2.70 -17.62 -14.86
C PRO A 322 -1.38 -17.37 -15.61
N PRO A 323 -1.42 -16.55 -16.68
CA PRO A 323 -0.21 -16.27 -17.46
C PRO A 323 0.81 -15.47 -16.65
N SER A 324 2.09 -15.70 -16.91
CA SER A 324 3.17 -14.87 -16.37
C SER A 324 3.27 -13.54 -17.14
N LEU A 325 3.75 -12.48 -16.47
CA LEU A 325 3.99 -11.19 -17.15
C LEU A 325 5.27 -11.20 -17.97
N LEU A 326 6.29 -11.90 -17.48
CA LEU A 326 7.60 -12.04 -18.13
C LEU A 326 7.91 -13.52 -18.43
N PRO A 327 8.81 -13.80 -19.40
CA PRO A 327 9.28 -15.15 -19.66
C PRO A 327 9.83 -15.82 -18.40
N GLY A 328 9.35 -17.02 -18.08
CA GLY A 328 9.77 -17.78 -16.89
C GLY A 328 9.36 -17.16 -15.55
N GLY A 329 8.47 -16.16 -15.55
CA GLY A 329 7.99 -15.50 -14.34
C GLY A 329 6.88 -16.25 -13.62
N PRO A 330 6.53 -15.81 -12.40
CA PRO A 330 5.40 -16.37 -11.66
C PRO A 330 4.07 -16.05 -12.36
N PRO A 331 3.00 -16.81 -12.08
CA PRO A 331 1.66 -16.44 -12.52
C PRO A 331 1.30 -15.06 -11.91
N TRP A 332 0.73 -14.17 -12.72
CA TRP A 332 0.49 -12.79 -12.28
C TRP A 332 -0.60 -12.67 -11.20
N LEU A 333 -1.49 -13.66 -11.15
CA LEU A 333 -2.46 -13.90 -10.09
C LEU A 333 -2.19 -15.26 -9.48
N GLU A 334 -2.38 -15.34 -8.18
CA GLU A 334 -2.41 -16.60 -7.45
C GLU A 334 -3.75 -16.68 -6.74
N GLU A 335 -4.28 -17.90 -6.62
CA GLU A 335 -5.36 -18.13 -5.67
C GLU A 335 -4.79 -17.91 -4.29
N ALA A 336 -5.50 -17.13 -3.48
CA ALA A 336 -5.16 -17.03 -2.08
C ALA A 336 -5.46 -18.39 -1.41
N ASP A 337 -4.56 -19.37 -1.54
CA ASP A 337 -4.60 -20.66 -0.83
C ASP A 337 -4.55 -20.48 0.70
N THR A 338 -4.25 -19.25 1.12
CA THR A 338 -4.47 -18.68 2.43
C THR A 338 -4.96 -17.26 2.19
N ALA A 339 -6.05 -16.84 2.85
CA ALA A 339 -6.39 -15.42 2.86
C ALA A 339 -5.11 -14.65 3.26
N ALA A 340 -4.80 -13.54 2.57
CA ALA A 340 -3.59 -12.73 2.75
C ALA A 340 -3.38 -12.14 4.16
N TRP A 341 -4.10 -12.67 5.17
CA TRP A 341 -3.93 -12.44 6.60
C TRP A 341 -3.32 -13.65 7.37
N GLU A 342 -3.13 -14.82 6.75
CA GLU A 342 -2.43 -15.95 7.41
C GLU A 342 -0.90 -15.95 7.16
N GLY A 343 -0.39 -15.15 6.21
CA GLY A 343 1.05 -15.00 5.95
C GLY A 343 1.76 -13.91 6.78
N ALA A 344 1.03 -13.12 7.57
CA ALA A 344 1.59 -12.01 8.35
C ALA A 344 1.79 -12.33 9.84
N ASP A 345 1.32 -13.50 10.32
CA ASP A 345 1.31 -13.84 11.75
C ASP A 345 2.06 -15.14 12.10
N TYR A 346 3.01 -15.59 11.26
CA TYR A 346 3.95 -16.67 11.62
C TYR A 346 5.41 -16.37 11.23
N VAL A 347 5.98 -15.30 11.80
CA VAL A 347 7.41 -15.26 12.15
C VAL A 347 7.56 -14.76 13.59
N ALA A 348 7.04 -15.54 14.52
CA ALA A 348 7.42 -15.48 15.93
C ALA A 348 7.73 -16.91 16.38
N GLY A 349 8.95 -17.12 16.87
CA GLY A 349 9.62 -18.41 16.84
C GLY A 349 8.90 -19.54 17.57
N GLN A 350 8.89 -20.71 16.93
CA GLN A 350 8.95 -21.96 17.67
C GLN A 350 10.40 -22.42 17.77
N PRO A 351 10.89 -22.74 18.97
CA PRO A 351 12.21 -23.30 19.16
C PRO A 351 12.23 -24.71 18.57
N THR A 352 12.98 -24.90 17.49
CA THR A 352 13.40 -26.25 17.09
C THR A 352 14.25 -26.81 18.21
N GLY A 353 13.73 -27.82 18.91
CA GLY A 353 14.44 -28.56 19.93
C GLY A 353 15.76 -29.08 19.38
N GLY A 354 16.85 -28.67 20.02
CA GLY A 354 18.18 -29.17 19.73
C GLY A 354 18.28 -30.66 20.07
N ALA A 355 18.65 -31.47 19.08
CA ALA A 355 19.47 -32.63 19.33
C ALA A 355 20.89 -32.12 19.63
N GLY A 356 21.43 -32.52 20.77
CA GLY A 356 22.62 -31.94 21.37
C GLY A 356 23.88 -32.08 20.53
N SER A 357 24.72 -31.06 20.61
CA SER A 357 26.17 -31.16 20.45
C SER A 357 26.80 -30.08 21.33
N GLU A 358 27.75 -30.51 22.16
CA GLU A 358 28.35 -29.80 23.28
C GLU A 358 29.12 -28.52 22.88
N PRO A 359 29.30 -27.58 23.83
CA PRO A 359 29.92 -26.27 23.57
C PRO A 359 31.46 -26.32 23.66
N GLN A 360 32.15 -25.75 22.67
CA GLN A 360 33.54 -25.32 22.81
C GLN A 360 33.63 -23.79 22.77
N SER A 361 34.17 -23.23 23.85
CA SER A 361 34.43 -21.81 24.04
C SER A 361 35.49 -21.26 23.07
N PRO A 362 35.42 -19.97 22.69
CA PRO A 362 36.40 -19.32 21.84
C PRO A 362 37.67 -18.96 22.63
N GLY A 363 38.81 -19.50 22.20
CA GLY A 363 40.14 -19.19 22.71
C GLY A 363 40.78 -18.01 21.97
N SER A 364 41.32 -17.10 22.77
CA SER A 364 42.11 -15.91 22.52
C SER A 364 43.03 -15.86 21.29
N ALA A 365 43.12 -14.66 20.73
CA ALA A 365 44.18 -14.20 19.85
C ALA A 365 45.58 -14.33 20.47
N PRO A 366 46.61 -14.38 19.62
CA PRO A 366 47.83 -13.66 19.92
C PRO A 366 48.33 -12.79 18.75
N SER A 367 48.82 -11.61 19.12
CA SER A 367 49.67 -10.74 18.32
C SER A 367 51.01 -11.40 17.94
N PRO A 368 51.78 -10.78 17.03
CA PRO A 368 53.19 -10.61 17.36
C PRO A 368 53.72 -9.21 17.04
N ASP A 369 54.70 -8.80 17.84
CA ASP A 369 55.50 -7.60 17.70
C ASP A 369 56.97 -7.98 17.45
N THR A 370 57.70 -7.05 16.82
CA THR A 370 59.16 -6.84 16.78
C THR A 370 60.07 -7.51 15.70
N ALA A 371 60.84 -6.62 15.05
CA ALA A 371 61.78 -6.68 13.91
C ALA A 371 63.16 -7.35 14.20
N PRO A 372 64.25 -7.04 13.44
CA PRO A 372 64.60 -7.30 12.04
C PRO A 372 65.89 -8.15 11.89
N GLY A 373 66.20 -8.66 10.67
CA GLY A 373 67.44 -9.40 10.40
C GLY A 373 67.91 -9.33 8.94
N VAL A 374 69.22 -9.30 8.77
CA VAL A 374 70.00 -8.80 7.64
C VAL A 374 70.38 -9.91 6.64
N ALA A 375 70.64 -9.49 5.39
CA ALA A 375 71.68 -10.01 4.47
C ALA A 375 71.36 -11.12 3.45
N ASN A 376 71.76 -10.78 2.22
CA ASN A 376 72.41 -11.57 1.17
C ASN A 376 71.61 -12.55 0.31
N GLY A 377 71.70 -12.29 -1.00
CA GLY A 377 71.33 -13.20 -2.08
C GLY A 377 71.82 -12.63 -3.42
N ASP A 378 73.11 -12.76 -3.67
CA ASP A 378 73.71 -12.67 -5.01
C ASP A 378 73.10 -13.72 -5.95
N ALA A 379 72.83 -13.34 -7.20
CA ALA A 379 73.08 -14.20 -8.36
C ALA A 379 73.06 -13.40 -9.68
N VAL A 380 74.26 -13.33 -10.24
CA VAL A 380 74.75 -12.85 -11.54
C VAL A 380 74.02 -13.46 -12.76
N GLY A 381 73.99 -12.71 -13.87
CA GLY A 381 74.06 -13.33 -15.21
C GLY A 381 73.61 -12.47 -16.38
N GLY A 382 74.54 -11.88 -17.13
CA GLY A 382 74.28 -11.38 -18.49
C GLY A 382 75.23 -10.30 -18.96
N GLY A 383 76.36 -10.70 -19.55
CA GLY A 383 77.43 -9.82 -20.02
C GLY A 383 77.10 -8.98 -21.26
N GLY A 384 77.90 -7.94 -21.46
CA GLY A 384 77.89 -7.09 -22.64
C GLY A 384 79.12 -6.19 -22.65
N THR A 385 80.14 -6.63 -23.38
CA THR A 385 81.50 -6.10 -23.47
C THR A 385 81.57 -4.70 -24.07
N VAL A 386 82.44 -3.87 -23.50
CA VAL A 386 82.87 -2.57 -24.03
C VAL A 386 83.85 -2.80 -25.20
N PRO A 387 83.94 -1.87 -26.16
CA PRO A 387 85.26 -1.42 -26.58
C PRO A 387 85.37 0.10 -26.51
N SER A 388 86.44 0.57 -25.87
CA SER A 388 86.99 1.91 -26.11
C SER A 388 87.50 2.00 -27.54
N PRO A 389 87.50 3.22 -28.11
CA PRO A 389 88.78 3.74 -28.55
C PRO A 389 89.00 5.19 -28.10
N LEU A 390 90.27 5.50 -27.84
CA LEU A 390 90.80 6.85 -27.72
C LEU A 390 90.61 7.60 -29.06
N ALA A 391 90.14 8.85 -29.00
CA ALA A 391 90.52 9.88 -29.96
C ALA A 391 90.37 11.28 -29.36
N VAL A 392 91.44 12.05 -29.53
CA VAL A 392 91.61 13.46 -29.19
C VAL A 392 90.64 14.34 -29.98
N GLY A 393 89.99 15.29 -29.32
CA GLY A 393 89.18 16.31 -29.99
C GLY A 393 88.35 17.13 -29.01
N GLY A 394 88.94 18.19 -28.46
CA GLY A 394 88.20 19.18 -27.70
C GLY A 394 87.08 19.84 -28.52
N VAL A 395 86.15 20.45 -27.80
CA VAL A 395 85.11 21.41 -28.24
C VAL A 395 83.64 20.91 -28.31
N VAL A 396 83.30 19.62 -28.13
CA VAL A 396 81.87 19.18 -28.20
C VAL A 396 81.22 18.78 -26.85
N GLU A 397 81.98 18.55 -25.77
CA GLU A 397 81.43 18.14 -24.46
C GLU A 397 80.56 19.20 -23.76
N GLY A 398 80.78 20.49 -24.04
CA GLY A 398 79.98 21.58 -23.47
C GLY A 398 78.52 21.56 -23.95
N ASP A 399 78.29 21.16 -25.21
CA ASP A 399 76.98 21.23 -25.86
C ASP A 399 76.08 20.05 -25.48
N ALA A 400 76.64 18.85 -25.33
CA ALA A 400 75.91 17.66 -24.87
C ALA A 400 75.54 17.74 -23.38
N ARG A 401 76.43 18.33 -22.56
CA ARG A 401 76.18 18.54 -21.12
C ARG A 401 75.14 19.64 -20.90
N GLY A 402 75.17 20.71 -21.70
CA GLY A 402 74.14 21.75 -21.71
C GLY A 402 72.75 21.22 -22.10
N ARG A 403 72.66 20.39 -23.14
CA ARG A 403 71.37 19.77 -23.54
C ARG A 403 70.78 18.88 -22.46
N ARG A 404 71.59 18.06 -21.77
CA ARG A 404 71.14 17.22 -20.64
C ARG A 404 70.65 18.03 -19.45
N ILE A 405 71.28 19.16 -19.16
CA ILE A 405 70.85 20.07 -18.10
C ILE A 405 69.47 20.66 -18.44
N ILE A 406 69.27 21.14 -19.66
CA ILE A 406 67.98 21.68 -20.13
C ILE A 406 66.88 20.62 -20.09
N GLU A 407 67.20 19.37 -20.45
CA GLU A 407 66.26 18.26 -20.44
C GLU A 407 65.84 17.86 -19.01
N LEU A 408 66.79 17.84 -18.07
CA LEU A 408 66.54 17.63 -16.64
C LEU A 408 65.74 18.78 -16.02
N GLU A 409 66.02 20.03 -16.39
CA GLU A 409 65.25 21.19 -15.94
C GLU A 409 63.80 21.13 -16.44
N ARG A 410 63.58 20.73 -17.69
CA ARG A 410 62.23 20.54 -18.25
C ARG A 410 61.50 19.36 -17.60
N ALA A 411 62.18 18.24 -17.36
CA ALA A 411 61.60 17.10 -16.65
C ALA A 411 61.21 17.47 -15.22
N LEU A 412 62.06 18.21 -14.50
CA LEU A 412 61.83 18.67 -13.14
C LEU A 412 60.71 19.72 -13.07
N ALA A 413 60.57 20.58 -14.08
CA ALA A 413 59.43 21.47 -14.24
C ALA A 413 58.11 20.68 -14.43
N SER A 414 58.11 19.66 -15.30
CA SER A 414 56.93 18.81 -15.51
C SER A 414 56.55 18.00 -14.26
N ALA A 415 57.55 17.51 -13.52
CA ALA A 415 57.36 16.77 -12.28
C ALA A 415 56.72 17.69 -11.21
N ARG A 416 57.21 18.93 -11.07
CA ARG A 416 56.62 19.93 -10.18
C ARG A 416 55.19 20.27 -10.56
N GLU A 417 54.89 20.42 -11.84
CA GLU A 417 53.53 20.69 -12.31
C GLU A 417 52.59 19.50 -12.04
N SER A 418 53.06 18.27 -12.25
CA SER A 418 52.30 17.06 -11.96
C SER A 418 52.01 16.89 -10.46
N MET A 419 53.00 17.20 -9.60
CA MET A 419 52.85 17.24 -8.16
C MET A 419 51.85 18.31 -7.72
N SER A 420 51.88 19.50 -8.35
CA SER A 420 50.90 20.56 -8.06
C SER A 420 49.47 20.12 -8.38
N ARG A 421 49.26 19.49 -9.55
CA ARG A 421 47.93 18.98 -9.94
C ARG A 421 47.44 17.86 -9.03
N LEU A 422 48.33 16.99 -8.56
CA LEU A 422 48.01 15.95 -7.59
C LEU A 422 47.66 16.54 -6.22
N ALA A 423 48.40 17.56 -5.77
CA ALA A 423 48.09 18.28 -4.54
C ALA A 423 46.70 18.94 -4.62
N ASP A 424 46.39 19.64 -5.71
CA ASP A 424 45.07 20.25 -5.94
C ASP A 424 43.94 19.21 -5.96
N ARG A 425 44.18 18.01 -6.51
CA ARG A 425 43.20 16.92 -6.54
C ARG A 425 42.95 16.37 -5.14
N LEU A 426 44.01 16.20 -4.36
CA LEU A 426 43.95 15.68 -3.00
C LEU A 426 43.26 16.67 -2.05
N ASP A 427 43.46 17.97 -2.25
CA ASP A 427 42.73 19.01 -1.52
C ASP A 427 41.24 19.03 -1.88
N ARG A 428 40.86 18.86 -3.16
CA ARG A 428 39.45 18.72 -3.56
C ARG A 428 38.78 17.48 -2.96
N GLU A 429 39.46 16.33 -2.93
CA GLU A 429 38.90 15.15 -2.29
C GLU A 429 38.75 15.31 -0.77
N ARG A 430 39.70 16.01 -0.12
CA ARG A 430 39.56 16.39 1.29
C ARG A 430 38.36 17.30 1.53
N GLU A 431 38.13 18.27 0.65
CA GLU A 431 36.96 19.15 0.74
C GLU A 431 35.64 18.37 0.54
N GLN A 432 35.59 17.45 -0.43
CA GLN A 432 34.44 16.59 -0.67
C GLN A 432 34.17 15.64 0.50
N THR A 433 35.20 15.02 1.06
CA THR A 433 35.04 14.14 2.22
C THR A 433 34.56 14.90 3.46
N GLU A 434 35.05 16.13 3.69
CA GLU A 434 34.54 16.99 4.76
C GLU A 434 33.11 17.49 4.49
N GLN A 435 32.72 17.71 3.23
CA GLN A 435 31.34 18.02 2.87
C GLN A 435 30.41 16.84 3.15
N LEU A 436 30.75 15.64 2.69
CA LEU A 436 29.98 14.42 2.95
C LEU A 436 29.89 14.09 4.44
N ARG A 437 30.97 14.30 5.20
CA ARG A 437 30.95 14.14 6.67
C ARG A 437 29.96 15.09 7.35
N ARG A 438 29.88 16.35 6.88
CA ARG A 438 28.91 17.34 7.38
C ARG A 438 27.47 16.99 7.00
N GLU A 439 27.26 16.46 5.81
CA GLU A 439 25.93 16.02 5.37
C GLU A 439 25.45 14.78 6.13
N LEU A 440 26.35 13.81 6.34
CA LEU A 440 26.08 12.62 7.14
C LEU A 440 25.81 12.97 8.61
N SER A 441 26.53 13.94 9.17
CA SER A 441 26.30 14.38 10.56
C SER A 441 24.94 15.08 10.69
N LEU A 442 24.56 15.92 9.73
CA LEU A 442 23.25 16.57 9.68
C LEU A 442 22.12 15.52 9.53
N THR A 443 22.28 14.56 8.62
CA THR A 443 21.29 13.49 8.41
C THR A 443 21.10 12.65 9.66
N ARG A 444 22.20 12.29 10.35
CA ARG A 444 22.16 11.57 11.62
C ARG A 444 21.49 12.40 12.72
N GLN A 445 21.68 13.71 12.73
CA GLN A 445 21.00 14.60 13.68
C GLN A 445 19.49 14.63 13.42
N LEU A 446 19.06 14.85 12.18
CA LEU A 446 17.66 14.86 11.79
C LEU A 446 16.97 13.53 12.09
N HIS A 447 17.65 12.41 11.83
CA HIS A 447 17.11 11.09 12.16
C HIS A 447 16.92 10.91 13.68
N ARG A 448 17.86 11.36 14.50
CA ARG A 448 17.70 11.34 15.97
C ARG A 448 16.55 12.22 16.43
N GLU A 449 16.39 13.40 15.84
CA GLU A 449 15.28 14.30 16.15
C GLU A 449 13.94 13.64 15.79
N ALA A 450 13.82 13.03 14.62
CA ALA A 450 12.62 12.29 14.20
C ALA A 450 12.31 11.08 15.10
N VAL A 451 13.33 10.31 15.51
CA VAL A 451 13.17 9.19 16.45
C VAL A 451 12.72 9.69 17.83
N ASN A 452 13.27 10.81 18.30
CA ASN A 452 12.86 11.42 19.56
C ASN A 452 11.42 11.95 19.49
N GLU A 453 11.02 12.56 18.38
CA GLU A 453 9.64 13.01 18.16
C GLU A 453 8.66 11.82 18.11
N ALA A 454 9.02 10.75 17.41
CA ALA A 454 8.23 9.52 17.37
C ALA A 454 8.10 8.89 18.77
N ALA A 455 9.18 8.87 19.54
CA ALA A 455 9.16 8.40 20.93
C ALA A 455 8.24 9.28 21.80
N GLN A 456 8.32 10.61 21.68
CA GLN A 456 7.45 11.54 22.41
C GLN A 456 5.97 11.40 22.03
N LEU A 457 5.67 11.21 20.74
CA LEU A 457 4.30 10.98 20.26
C LEU A 457 3.76 9.65 20.78
N THR A 458 4.58 8.61 20.79
CA THR A 458 4.24 7.30 21.35
C THR A 458 3.98 7.40 22.85
N GLU A 459 4.83 8.13 23.58
CA GLU A 459 4.64 8.36 25.02
C GLU A 459 3.38 9.19 25.30
N ARG A 460 3.08 10.22 24.49
CA ARG A 460 1.82 10.97 24.59
C ARG A 460 0.60 10.10 24.30
N LEU A 461 0.69 9.22 23.31
CA LEU A 461 -0.37 8.27 23.00
C LEU A 461 -0.58 7.28 24.15
N GLN A 462 0.50 6.71 24.69
CA GLN A 462 0.45 5.84 25.86
C GLN A 462 -0.08 6.56 27.09
N HIS A 463 0.31 7.82 27.30
CA HIS A 463 -0.18 8.66 28.39
C HIS A 463 -1.67 8.98 28.22
N SER A 464 -2.11 9.33 27.02
CA SER A 464 -3.52 9.53 26.68
C SER A 464 -4.33 8.24 26.89
N MET A 465 -3.83 7.11 26.41
CA MET A 465 -4.45 5.79 26.62
C MET A 465 -4.51 5.43 28.11
N ALA A 466 -3.46 5.72 28.88
CA ALA A 466 -3.43 5.51 30.32
C ALA A 466 -4.39 6.46 31.04
N GLN A 467 -4.53 7.71 30.60
CA GLN A 467 -5.52 8.66 31.08
C GLN A 467 -6.94 8.20 30.77
N HIS A 468 -7.20 7.67 29.56
CA HIS A 468 -8.48 7.08 29.19
C HIS A 468 -8.78 5.83 30.01
N ARG A 469 -7.79 4.95 30.25
CA ARG A 469 -7.93 3.79 31.13
C ARG A 469 -8.17 4.20 32.58
N ASN A 470 -7.47 5.22 33.08
CA ASN A 470 -7.65 5.74 34.43
C ASN A 470 -8.96 6.52 34.60
N ALA A 471 -9.43 7.24 33.58
CA ALA A 471 -10.75 7.87 33.56
C ALA A 471 -11.85 6.81 33.55
N SER A 472 -11.68 5.76 32.74
CA SER A 472 -12.57 4.59 32.73
C SER A 472 -12.56 3.86 34.07
N ARG A 473 -11.38 3.71 34.69
CA ARG A 473 -11.22 3.11 36.02
C ARG A 473 -11.78 4.01 37.14
N ARG A 474 -11.68 5.33 37.03
CA ARG A 474 -12.30 6.31 37.95
C ARG A 474 -13.82 6.33 37.80
N LEU A 475 -14.34 6.17 36.58
CA LEU A 475 -15.77 5.97 36.34
C LEU A 475 -16.25 4.63 36.92
N ALA A 476 -15.43 3.58 36.83
CA ALA A 476 -15.68 2.29 37.46
C ALA A 476 -15.56 2.33 39.00
N GLN A 477 -14.66 3.14 39.56
CA GLN A 477 -14.45 3.34 41.01
C GLN A 477 -15.43 4.35 41.62
N ARG A 478 -16.06 5.22 40.82
CA ARG A 478 -17.19 6.07 41.25
C ARG A 478 -18.54 5.34 41.27
N ARG A 479 -18.63 4.15 40.69
CA ARG A 479 -19.80 3.26 40.84
C ARG A 479 -19.99 2.73 42.28
N PRO A 480 -18.96 2.26 43.01
CA PRO A 480 -19.13 1.80 44.40
C PRO A 480 -19.38 2.93 45.42
N GLU A 481 -19.05 4.20 45.13
CA GLU A 481 -19.42 5.32 46.03
C GLU A 481 -20.91 5.69 45.93
N ARG A 482 -21.56 5.42 44.79
CA ARG A 482 -23.02 5.52 44.64
C ARG A 482 -23.77 4.30 45.20
N ASP A 483 -23.11 3.16 45.32
CA ASP A 483 -23.66 1.96 45.99
C ASP A 483 -23.34 1.88 47.50
N GLY A 484 -22.31 2.58 47.96
CA GLY A 484 -21.93 2.65 49.38
C GLY A 484 -22.96 3.36 50.28
N THR A 485 -23.92 4.10 49.69
CA THR A 485 -25.06 4.68 50.42
C THR A 485 -26.29 3.76 50.47
N ARG A 486 -26.20 2.54 49.92
CA ARG A 486 -27.25 1.50 50.00
C ARG A 486 -26.80 0.19 50.67
N GLY A 487 -25.54 0.08 51.08
CA GLY A 487 -25.00 -1.07 51.81
C GLY A 487 -25.43 -1.11 53.29
N GLY A 488 -26.72 -1.36 53.52
CA GLY A 488 -27.25 -1.74 54.83
C GLY A 488 -28.00 -3.06 54.71
N ALA A 489 -27.31 -4.15 55.06
CA ALA A 489 -27.79 -5.49 55.43
C ALA A 489 -27.34 -6.63 54.52
N GLY A 490 -26.67 -7.60 55.15
CA GLY A 490 -26.76 -9.02 54.81
C GLY A 490 -25.69 -9.57 53.89
N GLY A 491 -24.66 -10.19 54.48
CA GLY A 491 -23.78 -11.11 53.76
C GLY A 491 -24.49 -12.41 53.39
N GLY A 492 -24.07 -12.98 52.26
CA GLY A 492 -24.52 -14.27 51.77
C GLY A 492 -23.87 -14.56 50.43
N THR A 493 -23.05 -15.59 50.39
CA THR A 493 -22.28 -16.08 49.25
C THR A 493 -23.22 -16.52 48.11
N GLU A 494 -23.35 -15.75 47.04
CA GLU A 494 -23.98 -16.22 45.79
C GLU A 494 -23.22 -15.68 44.56
N SER A 495 -22.93 -16.58 43.63
CA SER A 495 -22.34 -16.33 42.31
C SER A 495 -23.10 -15.26 41.53
N PRO A 496 -22.47 -14.45 40.67
CA PRO A 496 -23.17 -13.51 39.80
C PRO A 496 -23.81 -14.26 38.62
N ARG A 497 -24.83 -15.07 38.89
CA ARG A 497 -25.86 -15.45 37.91
C ARG A 497 -27.13 -14.72 38.32
N GLY A 498 -27.48 -13.69 37.57
CA GLY A 498 -28.74 -12.99 37.71
C GLY A 498 -28.58 -11.47 37.75
N ALA A 499 -28.54 -10.83 36.58
CA ALA A 499 -29.43 -9.68 36.43
C ALA A 499 -30.83 -10.22 36.80
N GLN A 500 -31.50 -9.63 37.80
CA GLN A 500 -32.86 -10.04 38.14
C GLN A 500 -33.69 -10.09 36.85
N ALA A 501 -34.34 -11.22 36.57
CA ALA A 501 -35.22 -11.34 35.43
C ALA A 501 -36.30 -10.26 35.54
N LEU A 502 -36.21 -9.24 34.68
CA LEU A 502 -37.15 -8.12 34.63
C LEU A 502 -38.41 -8.50 33.86
N PHE A 503 -38.35 -9.59 33.10
CA PHE A 503 -39.42 -10.11 32.26
C PHE A 503 -39.71 -11.58 32.60
N LEU A 504 -40.98 -11.98 32.43
CA LEU A 504 -41.42 -13.37 32.61
C LEU A 504 -40.96 -14.25 31.44
N GLU A 505 -41.01 -13.71 30.22
CA GLU A 505 -40.56 -14.39 29.02
C GLU A 505 -39.05 -14.19 28.83
N PRO A 506 -38.25 -15.28 28.69
CA PRO A 506 -36.80 -15.18 28.50
C PRO A 506 -36.41 -14.45 27.20
N GLU A 507 -37.24 -14.51 26.17
CA GLU A 507 -37.02 -13.76 24.93
C GLU A 507 -37.14 -12.24 25.17
N ASP A 508 -38.15 -11.81 25.93
CA ASP A 508 -38.34 -10.38 26.26
C ASP A 508 -37.17 -9.85 27.09
N GLN A 509 -36.66 -10.66 28.03
CA GLN A 509 -35.45 -10.35 28.77
C GLN A 509 -34.24 -10.16 27.84
N LEU A 510 -34.03 -11.07 26.89
CA LEU A 510 -32.95 -10.97 25.91
C LEU A 510 -33.11 -9.73 25.00
N ARG A 511 -34.31 -9.45 24.51
CA ARG A 511 -34.59 -8.27 23.68
C ARG A 511 -34.31 -6.98 24.44
N HIS A 512 -34.64 -6.93 25.73
CA HIS A 512 -34.31 -5.81 26.60
C HIS A 512 -32.79 -5.64 26.77
N GLU A 513 -32.06 -6.73 26.98
CA GLU A 513 -30.60 -6.71 27.11
C GLU A 513 -29.90 -6.27 25.81
N ILE A 514 -30.37 -6.73 24.65
CA ILE A 514 -29.90 -6.29 23.33
C ILE A 514 -30.14 -4.78 23.16
N TYR A 515 -31.33 -4.29 23.53
CA TYR A 515 -31.63 -2.86 23.48
C TYR A 515 -30.70 -2.03 24.37
N LEU A 516 -30.44 -2.49 25.60
CA LEU A 516 -29.51 -1.82 26.51
C LEU A 516 -28.08 -1.84 25.97
N ALA A 517 -27.63 -2.97 25.41
CA ALA A 517 -26.32 -3.10 24.79
C ALA A 517 -26.17 -2.12 23.61
N TRP A 518 -27.16 -2.06 22.71
CA TRP A 518 -27.18 -1.09 21.62
C TRP A 518 -27.15 0.35 22.12
N ALA A 519 -27.95 0.67 23.14
CA ALA A 519 -28.04 2.01 23.70
C ALA A 519 -26.72 2.49 24.33
N GLN A 520 -25.90 1.56 24.85
CA GLN A 520 -24.59 1.83 25.44
C GLN A 520 -23.46 1.83 24.41
N LEU A 521 -23.51 0.95 23.40
CA LEU A 521 -22.47 0.79 22.38
C LEU A 521 -22.57 1.81 21.25
N THR A 522 -23.75 2.34 20.98
CA THR A 522 -24.00 3.28 19.88
C THR A 522 -24.13 4.71 20.43
N PRO A 523 -23.19 5.63 20.11
CA PRO A 523 -23.29 7.03 20.50
C PRO A 523 -24.62 7.64 20.02
N PRO A 524 -25.23 8.58 20.78
CA PRO A 524 -26.52 9.17 20.42
C PRO A 524 -26.62 9.70 18.99
N GLN A 525 -25.52 10.26 18.46
CA GLN A 525 -25.43 10.84 17.12
C GLN A 525 -25.41 9.77 16.01
N GLU A 526 -24.97 8.55 16.33
CA GLU A 526 -24.84 7.45 15.39
C GLU A 526 -26.08 6.55 15.36
N LYS A 527 -27.00 6.68 16.33
CA LYS A 527 -28.21 5.84 16.43
C LYS A 527 -29.14 5.92 15.22
N GLY A 528 -29.15 7.06 14.52
CA GLY A 528 -29.90 7.22 13.27
C GLY A 528 -29.25 6.53 12.07
N ARG A 529 -27.92 6.38 12.07
CA ARG A 529 -27.16 5.66 11.04
C ARG A 529 -27.16 4.16 11.27
N TRP A 530 -27.14 3.74 12.54
CA TRP A 530 -27.14 2.34 12.97
C TRP A 530 -28.34 2.04 13.88
N PRO A 531 -29.57 2.09 13.33
CA PRO A 531 -30.76 1.78 14.10
C PRO A 531 -30.77 0.30 14.49
N LEU A 532 -31.22 0.00 15.71
CA LEU A 532 -31.52 -1.38 16.08
C LEU A 532 -32.84 -1.79 15.41
N PRO A 533 -32.87 -2.84 14.57
CA PRO A 533 -34.12 -3.35 14.01
C PRO A 533 -35.06 -3.80 15.13
N THR A 534 -36.37 -3.65 14.93
CA THR A 534 -37.39 -4.06 15.93
C THR A 534 -38.03 -5.40 15.59
N ASP A 535 -37.82 -5.88 14.36
CA ASP A 535 -38.48 -7.01 13.71
C ASP A 535 -37.57 -8.24 13.51
N TYR A 536 -36.40 -8.26 14.18
CA TYR A 536 -35.52 -9.44 14.18
C TYR A 536 -36.14 -10.61 14.96
N VAL A 537 -35.79 -11.82 14.54
CA VAL A 537 -36.31 -13.08 15.11
C VAL A 537 -35.26 -13.69 16.04
N VAL A 538 -35.71 -14.20 17.19
CA VAL A 538 -34.88 -15.03 18.07
C VAL A 538 -35.29 -16.47 17.83
N GLY A 539 -34.40 -17.26 17.23
CA GLY A 539 -34.64 -18.68 16.98
C GLY A 539 -34.77 -19.46 18.28
N SER A 540 -35.54 -20.55 18.25
CA SER A 540 -35.86 -21.35 19.44
C SER A 540 -34.62 -21.95 20.12
N GLY A 541 -33.57 -22.25 19.36
CA GLY A 541 -32.30 -22.77 19.88
C GLY A 541 -31.39 -21.70 20.52
N PHE A 542 -31.67 -20.41 20.31
CA PHE A 542 -30.72 -19.36 20.66
C PHE A 542 -30.61 -19.18 22.17
N LEU A 543 -31.74 -19.09 22.85
CA LEU A 543 -31.80 -18.93 24.30
C LEU A 543 -31.19 -20.12 25.04
N ASP A 544 -31.39 -21.32 24.53
CA ASP A 544 -30.81 -22.52 25.13
C ASP A 544 -29.30 -22.60 24.89
N SER A 545 -28.83 -22.18 23.70
CA SER A 545 -27.40 -22.06 23.43
C SER A 545 -26.70 -21.04 24.35
N LEU A 546 -27.37 -19.92 24.69
CA LEU A 546 -26.86 -18.93 25.64
C LEU A 546 -26.77 -19.48 27.06
N LYS A 547 -27.74 -20.29 27.50
CA LYS A 547 -27.71 -20.93 28.82
C LYS A 547 -26.62 -21.99 28.92
N ALA A 548 -26.38 -22.72 27.83
CA ALA A 548 -25.35 -23.76 27.73
C ALA A 548 -23.94 -23.17 27.47
N LEU A 549 -23.82 -21.86 27.22
CA LEU A 549 -22.58 -21.21 26.86
C LEU A 549 -21.61 -21.12 28.04
N GLU A 550 -20.47 -21.81 27.92
CA GLU A 550 -19.36 -21.69 28.86
C GLU A 550 -18.15 -21.03 28.19
N GLY A 551 -17.32 -20.32 28.95
CA GLY A 551 -16.05 -19.74 28.45
C GLY A 551 -16.17 -18.39 27.71
N VAL A 552 -17.35 -17.77 27.65
CA VAL A 552 -17.57 -16.43 27.09
C VAL A 552 -18.55 -15.63 27.95
N ASP A 553 -18.21 -14.36 28.20
CA ASP A 553 -19.10 -13.45 28.92
C ASP A 553 -20.34 -13.12 28.07
N HIS A 554 -21.52 -13.18 28.69
CA HIS A 554 -22.81 -12.86 28.07
C HIS A 554 -22.82 -11.48 27.40
N GLU A 555 -22.20 -10.48 28.04
CA GLU A 555 -22.07 -9.12 27.50
C GLU A 555 -21.30 -9.08 26.16
N ARG A 556 -20.30 -9.95 26.00
CA ARG A 556 -19.54 -10.04 24.75
C ARG A 556 -20.40 -10.61 23.63
N VAL A 557 -21.27 -11.58 23.93
CA VAL A 557 -22.22 -12.12 22.96
C VAL A 557 -23.22 -11.04 22.55
N LEU A 558 -23.81 -10.32 23.51
CA LEU A 558 -24.76 -9.23 23.23
C LEU A 558 -24.16 -8.14 22.34
N ARG A 559 -22.88 -7.78 22.55
CA ARG A 559 -22.17 -6.84 21.66
C ARG A 559 -22.14 -7.35 20.21
N VAL A 560 -21.80 -8.62 20.00
CA VAL A 560 -21.73 -9.20 18.65
C VAL A 560 -23.12 -9.28 18.02
N VAL A 561 -24.14 -9.63 18.80
CA VAL A 561 -25.54 -9.62 18.34
C VAL A 561 -25.94 -8.21 17.89
N VAL A 562 -25.61 -7.15 18.64
CA VAL A 562 -25.87 -5.77 18.22
C VAL A 562 -25.12 -5.41 16.94
N GLU A 563 -23.85 -5.81 16.81
CA GLU A 563 -23.06 -5.59 15.59
C GLU A 563 -23.69 -6.28 14.36
N VAL A 564 -24.23 -7.49 14.52
CA VAL A 564 -24.95 -8.23 13.47
C VAL A 564 -26.28 -7.56 13.14
N LEU A 565 -27.11 -7.28 14.14
CA LEU A 565 -28.44 -6.69 13.94
C LEU A 565 -28.38 -5.29 13.32
N THR A 566 -27.35 -4.50 13.65
CA THR A 566 -27.16 -3.16 13.05
C THR A 566 -26.44 -3.21 11.69
N GLY A 567 -25.98 -4.37 11.25
CA GLY A 567 -25.20 -4.54 10.03
C GLY A 567 -23.75 -4.05 10.11
N ARG A 568 -23.30 -3.54 11.27
CA ARG A 568 -21.93 -3.04 11.51
C ARG A 568 -20.89 -4.15 11.51
N VAL A 569 -21.30 -5.41 11.70
CA VAL A 569 -20.43 -6.59 11.69
C VAL A 569 -19.53 -6.67 10.44
N LYS A 570 -20.00 -6.16 9.29
CA LYS A 570 -19.24 -6.13 8.03
C LYS A 570 -18.02 -5.20 8.05
N ASP A 571 -18.07 -4.14 8.86
CA ASP A 571 -17.01 -3.14 8.98
C ASP A 571 -15.91 -3.59 9.97
N ILE A 572 -16.03 -4.79 10.55
CA ILE A 572 -15.15 -5.29 11.60
C ILE A 572 -14.48 -6.59 11.10
N PRO A 573 -13.31 -6.51 10.44
CA PRO A 573 -12.63 -7.70 9.88
C PRO A 573 -12.35 -8.80 10.92
N ALA A 574 -12.07 -8.42 12.16
CA ALA A 574 -11.84 -9.34 13.27
C ALA A 574 -13.07 -10.24 13.57
N ARG A 575 -14.25 -9.92 13.04
CA ARG A 575 -15.46 -10.71 13.23
C ARG A 575 -15.57 -11.91 12.28
N GLN A 576 -14.71 -12.05 11.28
CA GLN A 576 -14.69 -13.24 10.41
C GLN A 576 -16.11 -13.62 9.93
N LEU A 577 -16.82 -12.65 9.32
CA LEU A 577 -18.16 -12.88 8.81
C LEU A 577 -18.08 -13.80 7.59
N HIS A 578 -18.67 -14.99 7.69
CA HIS A 578 -18.65 -15.99 6.62
C HIS A 578 -20.01 -16.66 6.45
N ARG A 579 -20.32 -17.11 5.24
CA ARG A 579 -21.47 -18.00 5.01
C ARG A 579 -21.20 -19.35 5.67
N LEU A 580 -22.20 -19.91 6.34
CA LEU A 580 -22.09 -21.21 7.00
C LEU A 580 -22.29 -22.33 5.96
N ARG A 581 -21.36 -23.30 5.94
CA ARG A 581 -21.32 -24.40 4.97
C ARG A 581 -22.06 -25.63 5.52
N LEU A 582 -22.56 -26.50 4.64
CA LEU A 582 -23.26 -27.73 5.01
C LEU A 582 -22.38 -28.68 5.84
N ASN A 583 -21.13 -28.84 5.43
CA ASN A 583 -20.07 -29.49 6.19
C ASN A 583 -18.73 -28.74 6.02
N ASN A 584 -17.72 -29.04 6.84
CA ASN A 584 -16.41 -28.36 6.79
C ASN A 584 -15.64 -28.55 5.46
N HIS A 585 -16.07 -29.48 4.61
CA HIS A 585 -15.40 -29.86 3.35
C HIS A 585 -16.23 -29.55 2.10
N SER A 586 -17.41 -28.93 2.23
CA SER A 586 -18.33 -28.62 1.13
C SER A 586 -18.37 -27.12 0.88
N GLY A 587 -18.26 -26.69 -0.39
CA GLY A 587 -18.51 -25.30 -0.80
C GLY A 587 -19.97 -24.87 -0.69
N GLN A 588 -20.90 -25.83 -0.56
CA GLN A 588 -22.33 -25.55 -0.51
C GLN A 588 -22.74 -24.80 0.77
N VAL A 589 -23.28 -23.61 0.56
CA VAL A 589 -23.81 -22.73 1.61
C VAL A 589 -25.12 -23.32 2.15
N ARG A 590 -25.30 -23.30 3.48
CA ARG A 590 -26.58 -23.66 4.10
C ARG A 590 -27.62 -22.61 3.74
N THR A 591 -28.64 -23.06 3.00
CA THR A 591 -29.84 -22.32 2.65
C THR A 591 -31.07 -23.04 3.21
N ARG A 592 -32.06 -22.29 3.66
CA ARG A 592 -33.36 -22.82 4.13
C ARG A 592 -34.38 -22.75 2.98
N GLU A 593 -35.43 -23.58 3.03
CA GLU A 593 -36.46 -23.66 1.98
C GLU A 593 -37.14 -22.31 1.65
N ASP A 594 -37.13 -21.37 2.58
CA ASP A 594 -37.65 -20.01 2.41
C ASP A 594 -36.64 -19.05 1.76
N GLY A 595 -35.45 -19.52 1.40
CA GLY A 595 -34.37 -18.71 0.81
C GLY A 595 -33.47 -18.01 1.82
N ALA A 596 -33.62 -18.28 3.12
CA ALA A 596 -32.72 -17.72 4.13
C ALA A 596 -31.31 -18.32 4.01
N ILE A 597 -30.27 -17.50 4.20
CA ILE A 597 -28.86 -17.89 4.09
C ILE A 597 -28.22 -17.87 5.48
N ALA A 598 -27.53 -18.95 5.87
CA ALA A 598 -26.87 -19.02 7.17
C ALA A 598 -25.49 -18.33 7.14
N PHE A 599 -25.20 -17.58 8.18
CA PHE A 599 -23.94 -16.90 8.41
C PHE A 599 -23.35 -17.30 9.76
N ARG A 600 -22.02 -17.24 9.85
CA ARG A 600 -21.26 -17.39 11.08
C ARG A 600 -20.37 -16.16 11.30
N VAL A 601 -20.22 -15.78 12.56
CA VAL A 601 -19.39 -14.66 12.99
C VAL A 601 -18.63 -15.00 14.27
N ALA A 602 -17.36 -14.59 14.36
CA ALA A 602 -16.51 -14.81 15.52
C ALA A 602 -16.92 -13.93 16.72
N VAL A 603 -17.28 -14.60 17.83
CA VAL A 603 -17.46 -13.95 19.14
C VAL A 603 -16.12 -13.80 19.86
N GLN A 604 -15.21 -14.77 19.67
CA GLN A 604 -13.82 -14.76 20.11
C GLN A 604 -12.88 -15.10 18.95
N VAL A 605 -11.66 -14.59 19.00
CA VAL A 605 -10.59 -14.83 18.03
C VAL A 605 -9.33 -15.21 18.81
N ASN A 606 -8.48 -16.09 18.26
CA ASN A 606 -7.20 -16.51 18.85
C ASN A 606 -7.33 -17.22 20.21
N THR A 607 -8.43 -17.96 20.43
CA THR A 607 -8.64 -18.78 21.63
C THR A 607 -9.00 -20.23 21.24
N PRO A 608 -8.44 -21.26 21.89
CA PRO A 608 -8.86 -22.64 21.69
C PRO A 608 -10.37 -22.79 21.90
N SER A 609 -11.05 -23.49 20.99
CA SER A 609 -12.51 -23.59 20.99
C SER A 609 -13.22 -22.22 20.91
N ALA A 610 -12.74 -21.29 20.08
CA ALA A 610 -13.36 -19.97 19.93
C ALA A 610 -14.87 -20.09 19.66
N ARG A 611 -15.68 -19.24 20.31
CA ARG A 611 -17.13 -19.24 20.09
C ARG A 611 -17.50 -18.42 18.86
N ARG A 612 -18.49 -18.92 18.11
CA ARG A 612 -19.08 -18.28 16.95
C ARG A 612 -20.59 -18.14 17.14
N LEU A 613 -21.14 -17.05 16.65
CA LEU A 613 -22.57 -16.81 16.59
C LEU A 613 -23.04 -17.22 15.18
N HIS A 614 -24.11 -18.01 15.11
CA HIS A 614 -24.79 -18.33 13.87
C HIS A 614 -26.12 -17.59 13.77
N PHE A 615 -26.43 -17.12 12.57
CA PHE A 615 -27.69 -16.44 12.28
C PHE A 615 -28.12 -16.69 10.83
N TRP A 616 -29.42 -16.66 10.59
CA TRP A 616 -29.98 -16.60 9.25
C TRP A 616 -30.15 -15.15 8.82
N ARG A 617 -29.82 -14.86 7.57
CA ARG A 617 -30.31 -13.67 6.87
C ARG A 617 -31.50 -14.08 6.02
N LEU A 618 -32.68 -13.58 6.36
CA LEU A 618 -33.90 -13.85 5.62
C LEU A 618 -33.90 -13.10 4.26
N PRO A 619 -34.67 -13.56 3.26
CA PRO A 619 -34.76 -12.89 1.96
C PRO A 619 -35.23 -11.44 2.01
N ASP A 620 -36.01 -11.09 3.04
CA ASP A 620 -36.48 -9.72 3.29
C ASP A 620 -35.46 -8.84 4.02
N GLY A 621 -34.25 -9.35 4.27
CA GLY A 621 -33.16 -8.64 4.92
C GLY A 621 -33.17 -8.72 6.44
N ARG A 622 -34.19 -9.33 7.06
CA ARG A 622 -34.22 -9.52 8.51
C ARG A 622 -33.19 -10.55 8.97
N VAL A 623 -32.84 -10.47 10.25
CA VAL A 623 -31.92 -11.39 10.91
C VAL A 623 -32.70 -12.29 11.86
N GLU A 624 -32.41 -13.59 11.81
CA GLU A 624 -32.86 -14.58 12.77
C GLU A 624 -31.67 -15.19 13.50
N LEU A 625 -31.58 -14.99 14.82
CA LEU A 625 -30.49 -15.50 15.65
C LEU A 625 -30.69 -17.00 15.91
N ILE A 626 -29.68 -17.83 15.67
CA ILE A 626 -29.83 -19.30 15.75
C ILE A 626 -29.22 -19.85 17.04
N ASN A 627 -27.89 -19.80 17.17
CA ASN A 627 -27.17 -20.31 18.32
C ASN A 627 -25.80 -19.64 18.48
N VAL A 628 -25.18 -19.83 19.65
CA VAL A 628 -23.76 -19.58 19.87
C VAL A 628 -23.07 -20.90 20.15
N ALA A 629 -22.14 -21.28 19.28
CA ALA A 629 -21.50 -22.58 19.29
C ALA A 629 -19.97 -22.46 19.23
N VAL A 630 -19.26 -23.59 19.40
CA VAL A 630 -17.81 -23.65 19.22
C VAL A 630 -17.48 -23.61 17.73
N HIS A 631 -16.30 -23.11 17.35
CA HIS A 631 -15.95 -22.88 15.94
C HIS A 631 -16.04 -24.10 15.00
N ASP A 632 -15.94 -25.32 15.55
CA ASP A 632 -16.03 -26.60 14.85
C ASP A 632 -17.47 -27.11 14.71
N ASP A 633 -18.36 -26.58 15.56
CA ASP A 633 -19.77 -26.90 15.53
C ASP A 633 -20.43 -26.06 14.43
N ILE A 634 -21.05 -26.75 13.49
CA ILE A 634 -21.69 -26.19 12.30
C ILE A 634 -23.18 -26.56 12.26
N ASP A 635 -23.68 -27.19 13.32
CA ASP A 635 -25.09 -27.56 13.43
C ASP A 635 -25.93 -26.36 13.89
N ILE A 636 -27.07 -26.19 13.22
CA ILE A 636 -28.03 -25.08 13.40
C ILE A 636 -29.45 -25.62 13.36
#